data_AF-A0A6H0IXH5-F1
#
_entry.id   AF-A0A6H0IXH5-F1
#
_cell.length_a   1.000
_cell.length_b   1.000
_cell.length_c   1.000
_cell.angle_alpha   90.00
_cell.angle_beta   90.00
_cell.angle_gamma   90.00
#
_symmetry.space_group_name_H-M   'P 1'
#
loop_
_entity.id
_entity.type
_entity.pdbx_description
1 polymer ?
#
loop_
_entity_poly.entity_id
_entity_poly.type
_entity_poly.pdbx_seq_one_letter_code
_entity_poly.pdbx_strand_id
1 'polypeptide(L)'
;MELEQLIKHMTPACRELFEQAVSAAASRSHRAVEIEHWLDRAAQRDAPDVRELLAVADVEVGQLHADVQAAMERLRTGHSGFPAISSEVTRLLFEGWMAASSEFQCLEIRASHLVLALARNDALRVRASGISTELAKLDEAQLRDRCAPLFEPAASAAAPVDQGGTSALDQFTVDLTEQARRHRIDPVVGREREIRQMIDVLCRRRQNNPILTGEAGVGKTAVVEGLARRIVSGEVPEALRGVSLRSLDVGLLQAGAGVKGEFENRLKNVIREVQNAPAPVILFIDEAHTLIGAGNQSGSADAANLLKPALARGELRTIAATTWREYKKYVEGDAALTRRFQVVHVEEPTREQAVVMLREFAPHLEAHHGVEIMDEAITAAVHLSARYIPARQLPDKCVSLLDTACARVNLSQNSAPGMLEDLQQRADAHRTELERLRREHAMGAEHLEPILALEQEADRIASEQETLAARWQREQELTAALRDLKRRLHESSQRNEDVEETDAATADAPETLRRHLQDKRRELASQQGETPLLHERVDAQVVASVIADWTGIPVGRMQVDEIHGVLGLREAMQQRVVGQDHALNAVVRTMQTARSKLGDPRRPLGVFLLVGPSGVGKTETALALAEQLYGSDDAMTVINMSEFKEEHKVSMLTGSPPGYVGYGEGGVLTEAVRRRPYSVVLLDEMEKAHPGVQDIFYQVFDKGSLRDGEGRDIDFTNTVIVMTTNTASEQIHRLADDPDTCPEPEGLVEAIRPALAEVYKPAFLGRVDVIPYYPLGQAAMAEIVRLQLAAIQNRVRDNYDAALDYTPALLDHIIQRCRQSDTGARQISAAINQTLLPAISDRLLRHLAQGGTVADINVDVDANDGFCIQVHSADDAGAPHPTPQEREERGFLLSSDGGVADGRYKKERA
;
A
#
# COMPACT_ATOMS: atom_id res chain seq x y z
N MET A 1 0.88 18.92 31.77
CA MET A 1 1.88 17.97 31.29
C MET A 1 1.20 17.11 30.25
N GLU A 2 1.72 17.04 29.03
CA GLU A 2 1.10 16.24 27.97
C GLU A 2 1.41 14.75 28.18
N LEU A 3 0.51 13.89 27.69
CA LEU A 3 0.60 12.43 27.88
C LEU A 3 1.93 11.84 27.39
N GLU A 4 2.49 12.36 26.29
CA GLU A 4 3.79 11.95 25.76
C GLU A 4 4.96 12.24 26.72
N GLN A 5 4.87 13.33 27.49
CA GLN A 5 5.89 13.63 28.51
C GLN A 5 5.77 12.66 29.68
N LEU A 6 4.55 12.35 30.12
CA LEU A 6 4.31 11.41 31.21
C LEU A 6 4.86 10.02 30.87
N ILE A 7 4.70 9.57 29.62
CA ILE A 7 5.24 8.29 29.14
C ILE A 7 6.77 8.29 29.12
N LYS A 8 7.42 9.40 28.74
CA LYS A 8 8.90 9.51 28.75
C LYS A 8 9.50 9.42 30.15
N HIS A 9 8.75 9.82 31.17
CA HIS A 9 9.18 9.68 32.56
C HIS A 9 8.92 8.29 33.13
N MET A 10 8.34 7.33 32.40
CA MET A 10 8.14 5.98 32.94
C MET A 10 9.44 5.20 32.95
N THR A 11 9.69 4.46 34.03
CA THR A 11 10.74 3.43 34.06
C THR A 11 10.55 2.42 32.92
N PRO A 12 11.62 1.79 32.40
CA PRO A 12 11.50 0.81 31.30
C PRO A 12 10.46 -0.28 31.57
N ALA A 13 10.44 -0.84 32.80
CA ALA A 13 9.46 -1.84 33.21
C ALA A 13 8.01 -1.30 33.24
N CYS A 14 7.81 -0.07 33.72
CA CYS A 14 6.49 0.56 33.75
C CYS A 14 5.99 0.89 32.33
N ARG A 15 6.90 1.30 31.44
CA ARG A 15 6.62 1.56 30.03
C ARG A 15 6.25 0.27 29.29
N GLU A 16 6.97 -0.81 29.53
CA GLU A 16 6.67 -2.12 28.94
C GLU A 16 5.27 -2.61 29.37
N LEU A 17 4.92 -2.49 30.66
CA LEU A 17 3.56 -2.80 31.15
C LEU A 17 2.48 -1.95 30.48
N PHE A 18 2.78 -0.68 30.21
CA PHE A 18 1.86 0.22 29.50
C PHE A 18 1.69 -0.17 28.02
N GLU A 19 2.78 -0.50 27.33
CA GLU A 19 2.74 -0.99 25.94
C GLU A 19 1.97 -2.32 25.84
N GLN A 20 2.13 -3.22 26.81
CA GLN A 20 1.33 -4.44 26.92
C GLN A 20 -0.16 -4.17 27.17
N ALA A 21 -0.51 -3.11 27.92
CA ALA A 21 -1.90 -2.70 28.12
C ALA A 21 -2.53 -2.12 26.84
N VAL A 22 -1.76 -1.34 26.07
CA VAL A 22 -2.17 -0.83 24.73
C VAL A 22 -2.40 -2.00 23.77
N SER A 23 -1.48 -2.97 23.74
CA SER A 23 -1.62 -4.19 22.94
C SER A 23 -2.85 -5.00 23.36
N ALA A 24 -3.10 -5.12 24.66
CA ALA A 24 -4.29 -5.81 25.18
C ALA A 24 -5.61 -5.15 24.72
N ALA A 25 -5.67 -3.81 24.73
CA ALA A 25 -6.84 -3.06 24.24
C ALA A 25 -7.05 -3.24 22.73
N ALA A 26 -5.95 -3.22 21.95
CA ALA A 26 -5.99 -3.43 20.51
C ALA A 26 -6.44 -4.86 20.14
N SER A 27 -5.90 -5.88 20.83
CA SER A 27 -6.25 -7.29 20.61
C SER A 27 -7.73 -7.63 20.86
N ARG A 28 -8.38 -6.87 21.74
CA ARG A 28 -9.81 -7.01 22.06
C ARG A 28 -10.69 -6.02 21.30
N SER A 29 -10.13 -5.27 20.36
CA SER A 29 -10.83 -4.25 19.55
C SER A 29 -11.57 -3.20 20.40
N HIS A 30 -11.03 -2.86 21.56
CA HIS A 30 -11.58 -1.81 22.41
C HIS A 30 -11.24 -0.42 21.85
N ARG A 31 -12.14 0.54 22.01
CA ARG A 31 -11.96 1.91 21.47
C ARG A 31 -10.86 2.70 22.18
N ALA A 32 -10.64 2.45 23.47
CA ALA A 32 -9.68 3.18 24.28
C ALA A 32 -8.96 2.29 25.29
N VAL A 33 -7.73 2.68 25.63
CA VAL A 33 -6.94 2.11 26.71
C VAL A 33 -7.44 2.71 28.03
N GLU A 34 -8.15 1.88 28.78
CA GLU A 34 -8.69 2.17 30.11
C GLU A 34 -7.84 1.58 31.25
N ILE A 35 -8.08 2.00 32.50
CA ILE A 35 -7.31 1.55 33.69
C ILE A 35 -7.42 0.02 33.90
N GLU A 36 -8.49 -0.64 33.46
CA GLU A 36 -8.65 -2.09 33.50
C GLU A 36 -7.52 -2.81 32.76
N HIS A 37 -7.14 -2.31 31.58
CA HIS A 37 -6.09 -2.92 30.76
C HIS A 37 -4.73 -2.81 31.46
N TRP A 38 -4.48 -1.69 32.11
CA TRP A 38 -3.25 -1.49 32.88
C TRP A 38 -3.25 -2.37 34.14
N LEU A 39 -4.36 -2.44 34.88
CA LEU A 39 -4.49 -3.28 36.07
C LEU A 39 -4.36 -4.78 35.76
N ASP A 40 -4.88 -5.24 34.63
CA ASP A 40 -4.75 -6.62 34.19
C ASP A 40 -3.27 -7.01 34.03
N ARG A 41 -2.48 -6.14 33.39
CA ARG A 41 -1.04 -6.35 33.21
C ARG A 41 -0.27 -6.16 34.51
N ALA A 42 -0.62 -5.15 35.31
CA ALA A 42 0.04 -4.85 36.57
C ALA A 42 -0.20 -5.94 37.65
N ALA A 43 -1.31 -6.68 37.58
CA ALA A 43 -1.60 -7.80 38.48
C ALA A 43 -0.90 -9.12 38.07
N GLN A 44 -0.36 -9.21 36.85
CA GLN A 44 0.32 -10.40 36.33
C GLN A 44 1.74 -10.55 36.92
N ARG A 45 2.40 -11.69 36.63
CA ARG A 45 3.67 -12.09 37.28
C ARG A 45 4.85 -11.14 36.98
N ASP A 46 4.73 -10.31 35.95
CA ASP A 46 5.83 -9.51 35.40
C ASP A 46 6.00 -8.13 36.10
N ALA A 47 5.17 -7.83 37.11
CA ALA A 47 5.25 -6.61 37.92
C ALA A 47 5.42 -6.92 39.42
N PRO A 48 6.62 -7.29 39.89
CA PRO A 48 6.86 -7.71 41.28
C PRO A 48 6.52 -6.60 42.31
N ASP A 49 6.85 -5.34 41.99
CA ASP A 49 6.60 -4.18 42.86
C ASP A 49 5.09 -3.97 43.12
N VAL A 50 4.25 -4.19 42.11
CA VAL A 50 2.79 -4.04 42.23
C VAL A 50 2.23 -5.17 43.07
N ARG A 51 2.71 -6.41 42.89
CA ARG A 51 2.26 -7.54 43.71
C ARG A 51 2.59 -7.40 45.18
N GLU A 52 3.74 -6.85 45.50
CA GLU A 52 4.12 -6.58 46.89
C GLU A 52 3.20 -5.54 47.53
N LEU A 53 2.82 -4.49 46.79
CA LEU A 53 1.83 -3.50 47.23
C LEU A 53 0.44 -4.11 47.44
N LEU A 54 -0.02 -4.92 46.49
CA LEU A 54 -1.31 -5.62 46.61
C LEU A 54 -1.32 -6.59 47.80
N ALA A 55 -0.23 -7.31 48.05
CA ALA A 55 -0.10 -8.21 49.20
C ALA A 55 -0.11 -7.45 50.54
N VAL A 56 0.52 -6.27 50.60
CA VAL A 56 0.54 -5.44 51.81
C VAL A 56 -0.84 -4.87 52.15
N ALA A 57 -1.65 -4.57 51.13
CA ALA A 57 -3.03 -4.11 51.26
C ALA A 57 -4.06 -5.26 51.41
N ASP A 58 -3.61 -6.51 51.58
CA ASP A 58 -4.48 -7.70 51.74
C ASP A 58 -5.49 -7.87 50.58
N VAL A 59 -5.04 -7.55 49.36
CA VAL A 59 -5.80 -7.69 48.11
C VAL A 59 -5.63 -9.12 47.57
N GLU A 60 -6.75 -9.81 47.36
CA GLU A 60 -6.75 -11.13 46.73
C GLU A 60 -6.55 -11.01 45.22
N VAL A 61 -5.32 -11.24 44.75
CA VAL A 61 -4.93 -11.07 43.33
C VAL A 61 -5.77 -11.93 42.38
N GLY A 62 -6.19 -13.12 42.81
CA GLY A 62 -7.06 -14.00 42.00
C GLY A 62 -8.44 -13.39 41.75
N GLN A 63 -9.06 -12.83 42.80
CA GLN A 63 -10.34 -12.14 42.70
C GLN A 63 -10.21 -10.84 41.90
N LEU A 64 -9.15 -10.07 42.15
CA LEU A 64 -8.86 -8.85 41.39
C LEU A 64 -8.75 -9.12 39.89
N HIS A 65 -8.02 -10.17 39.50
CA HIS A 65 -7.88 -10.53 38.08
C HIS A 65 -9.22 -10.94 37.46
N ALA A 66 -10.03 -11.75 38.15
CA ALA A 66 -11.36 -12.14 37.68
C ALA A 66 -12.30 -10.94 37.50
N ASP A 67 -12.30 -10.01 38.46
CA ASP A 67 -13.12 -8.80 38.43
C ASP A 67 -12.69 -7.86 37.29
N VAL A 68 -11.38 -7.69 37.08
CA VAL A 68 -10.82 -6.89 35.98
C VAL A 68 -11.19 -7.48 34.62
N GLN A 69 -11.08 -8.81 34.45
CA GLN A 69 -11.49 -9.46 33.19
C GLN A 69 -13.00 -9.26 32.94
N ALA A 70 -13.85 -9.44 33.96
CA ALA A 70 -15.28 -9.19 33.86
C ALA A 70 -15.62 -7.72 33.58
N ALA A 71 -14.84 -6.77 34.08
CA ALA A 71 -14.99 -5.36 33.76
C ALA A 71 -14.58 -5.05 32.31
N MET A 72 -13.52 -5.68 31.81
CA MET A 72 -13.08 -5.54 30.41
C MET A 72 -14.09 -6.10 29.42
N GLU A 73 -14.79 -7.20 29.73
CA GLU A 73 -15.85 -7.76 28.88
C GLU A 73 -17.06 -6.80 28.71
N ARG A 74 -17.25 -5.84 29.62
CA ARG A 74 -18.32 -4.84 29.52
C ARG A 74 -17.94 -3.64 28.64
N LEU A 75 -16.68 -3.54 28.21
CA LEU A 75 -16.21 -2.47 27.34
C LEU A 75 -16.73 -2.68 25.90
N ARG A 76 -16.94 -1.58 25.18
CA ARG A 76 -17.44 -1.64 23.80
C ARG A 76 -16.35 -2.13 22.84
N THR A 77 -16.67 -3.16 22.05
CA THR A 77 -15.81 -3.77 21.03
C THR A 77 -16.18 -3.31 19.61
N GLY A 78 -15.34 -3.63 18.62
CA GLY A 78 -15.59 -3.37 17.19
C GLY A 78 -14.87 -2.14 16.60
N HIS A 79 -13.82 -1.65 17.25
CA HIS A 79 -12.97 -0.60 16.70
C HIS A 79 -11.85 -1.19 15.82
N SER A 80 -11.75 -0.75 14.56
CA SER A 80 -10.76 -1.23 13.59
C SER A 80 -9.46 -0.39 13.54
N GLY A 81 -9.27 0.54 14.48
CA GLY A 81 -8.10 1.42 14.58
C GLY A 81 -7.33 1.23 15.89
N PHE A 82 -6.21 1.95 16.04
CA PHE A 82 -5.44 1.96 17.29
C PHE A 82 -6.27 2.56 18.44
N PRO A 83 -6.32 1.92 19.62
CA PRO A 83 -7.09 2.41 20.76
C PRO A 83 -6.51 3.75 21.25
N ALA A 84 -7.38 4.75 21.44
CA ALA A 84 -6.96 6.02 22.04
C ALA A 84 -6.68 5.84 23.54
N ILE A 85 -5.84 6.67 24.16
CA ILE A 85 -5.62 6.60 25.61
C ILE A 85 -6.73 7.38 26.33
N SER A 86 -7.37 6.77 27.33
CA SER A 86 -8.48 7.42 28.03
C SER A 86 -8.02 8.58 28.92
N SER A 87 -8.93 9.52 29.18
CA SER A 87 -8.68 10.62 30.10
C SER A 87 -8.40 10.15 31.53
N GLU A 88 -8.93 8.98 31.91
CA GLU A 88 -8.70 8.39 33.23
C GLU A 88 -7.28 7.84 33.37
N VAL A 89 -6.77 7.17 32.35
CA VAL A 89 -5.38 6.71 32.29
C VAL A 89 -4.41 7.90 32.25
N THR A 90 -4.73 8.93 31.48
CA THR A 90 -3.95 10.17 31.45
C THR A 90 -3.87 10.82 32.84
N ARG A 91 -5.00 10.83 33.57
CA ARG A 91 -5.05 11.32 34.96
C ARG A 91 -4.24 10.43 35.90
N LEU A 92 -4.33 9.11 35.79
CA LEU A 92 -3.54 8.17 36.59
C LEU A 92 -2.03 8.41 36.42
N LEU A 93 -1.56 8.60 35.19
CA LEU A 93 -0.16 8.90 34.90
C LEU A 93 0.29 10.25 35.46
N PHE A 94 -0.56 11.27 35.35
CA PHE A 94 -0.27 12.59 35.91
C PHE A 94 -0.15 12.57 37.43
N GLU A 95 -1.08 11.90 38.12
CA GLU A 95 -1.07 11.77 39.58
C GLU A 95 0.11 10.91 40.05
N GLY A 96 0.47 9.86 39.30
CA GLY A 96 1.67 9.06 39.56
C GLY A 96 2.97 9.85 39.40
N TRP A 97 3.04 10.73 38.40
CA TRP A 97 4.16 11.66 38.24
C TRP A 97 4.26 12.66 39.40
N MET A 98 3.13 13.22 39.84
CA MET A 98 3.10 14.11 40.99
C MET A 98 3.58 13.41 42.26
N ALA A 99 3.18 12.15 42.48
CA ALA A 99 3.67 11.34 43.58
C ALA A 99 5.18 11.09 43.48
N ALA A 100 5.67 10.64 42.32
CA ALA A 100 7.09 10.34 42.10
C ALA A 100 7.99 11.57 42.30
N SER A 101 7.66 12.67 41.63
CA SER A 101 8.51 13.88 41.57
C SER A 101 8.44 14.74 42.84
N SER A 102 7.26 14.88 43.45
CA SER A 102 7.07 15.77 44.59
C SER A 102 7.36 15.11 45.95
N GLU A 103 7.09 13.81 46.09
CA GLU A 103 7.19 13.13 47.39
C GLU A 103 8.44 12.26 47.50
N PHE A 104 8.74 11.48 46.45
CA PHE A 104 9.86 10.55 46.46
C PHE A 104 11.11 11.08 45.74
N GLN A 105 11.07 12.34 45.27
CA GLN A 105 12.14 12.99 44.49
C GLN A 105 12.64 12.13 43.32
N CYS A 106 11.77 11.27 42.79
CA CYS A 106 12.03 10.38 41.68
C CYS A 106 11.69 11.09 40.37
N LEU A 107 12.66 11.13 39.45
CA LEU A 107 12.47 11.67 38.10
C LEU A 107 11.87 10.64 37.14
N GLU A 108 11.49 9.45 37.66
CA GLU A 108 10.88 8.36 36.91
C GLU A 108 9.61 7.81 37.60
N ILE A 109 8.56 7.54 36.82
CA ILE A 109 7.31 6.91 37.21
C ILE A 109 7.49 5.39 37.21
N ARG A 110 7.33 4.78 38.38
CA ARG A 110 7.28 3.33 38.60
C ARG A 110 5.83 2.88 38.65
N ALA A 111 5.60 1.59 38.43
CA ALA A 111 4.27 1.02 38.57
C ALA A 111 3.72 1.19 40.00
N SER A 112 4.60 1.18 41.01
CA SER A 112 4.26 1.49 42.40
C SER A 112 3.65 2.88 42.59
N HIS A 113 4.18 3.91 41.92
CA HIS A 113 3.63 5.27 41.97
C HIS A 113 2.22 5.36 41.39
N LEU A 114 1.89 4.52 40.39
CA LEU A 114 0.54 4.47 39.81
C LEU A 114 -0.45 3.79 40.76
N VAL A 115 -0.05 2.72 41.46
CA VAL A 115 -0.88 2.10 42.51
C VAL A 115 -1.14 3.08 43.65
N LEU A 116 -0.13 3.85 44.06
CA LEU A 116 -0.29 4.88 45.08
C LEU A 116 -1.24 6.00 44.61
N ALA A 117 -1.18 6.39 43.34
CA ALA A 117 -2.09 7.36 42.75
C ALA A 117 -3.55 6.87 42.70
N LEU A 118 -3.77 5.55 42.48
CA LEU A 118 -5.11 4.94 42.56
C LEU A 118 -5.69 5.02 43.99
N ALA A 119 -4.85 4.86 45.02
CA ALA A 119 -5.28 4.93 46.42
C ALA A 119 -5.54 6.38 46.90
N ARG A 120 -4.73 7.33 46.40
CA ARG A 120 -4.73 8.73 46.84
C ARG A 120 -5.83 9.58 46.20
N ASN A 121 -6.08 9.42 44.90
CA ASN A 121 -6.97 10.32 44.17
C ASN A 121 -8.43 9.84 44.27
N ASP A 122 -9.30 10.63 44.90
CA ASP A 122 -10.70 10.24 45.14
C ASP A 122 -11.46 9.79 43.90
N ALA A 123 -11.25 10.43 42.75
CA ALA A 123 -11.93 10.05 41.51
C ALA A 123 -11.41 8.71 40.95
N LEU A 124 -10.09 8.48 41.02
CA LEU A 124 -9.48 7.22 40.58
C LEU A 124 -9.85 6.08 41.54
N ARG A 125 -9.95 6.36 42.84
CA ARG A 125 -10.35 5.40 43.87
C ARG A 125 -11.80 4.94 43.69
N VAL A 126 -12.73 5.88 43.46
CA VAL A 126 -14.14 5.53 43.14
C VAL A 126 -14.18 4.64 41.89
N ARG A 127 -13.40 4.99 40.86
CA ARG A 127 -13.31 4.21 39.63
C ARG A 127 -12.76 2.80 39.86
N ALA A 128 -11.63 2.69 40.57
CA ALA A 128 -10.98 1.44 40.91
C ALA A 128 -11.90 0.53 41.74
N SER A 129 -12.61 1.09 42.73
CA SER A 129 -13.59 0.34 43.53
C SER A 129 -14.79 -0.16 42.73
N GLY A 130 -15.12 0.52 41.62
CA GLY A 130 -16.13 0.07 40.65
C GLY A 130 -15.68 -1.07 39.75
N ILE A 131 -14.37 -1.29 39.59
CA ILE A 131 -13.80 -2.46 38.88
C ILE A 131 -13.85 -3.68 39.77
N SER A 132 -13.27 -3.55 40.97
CA SER A 132 -13.14 -4.62 41.94
C SER A 132 -13.24 -4.05 43.35
N THR A 133 -14.00 -4.75 44.19
CA THR A 133 -14.11 -4.41 45.62
C THR A 133 -12.78 -4.58 46.36
N GLU A 134 -11.85 -5.37 45.80
CA GLU A 134 -10.51 -5.57 46.35
C GLU A 134 -9.65 -4.30 46.28
N LEU A 135 -9.82 -3.47 45.25
CA LEU A 135 -9.09 -2.20 45.12
C LEU A 135 -9.55 -1.15 46.13
N ALA A 136 -10.70 -1.33 46.78
CA ALA A 136 -11.16 -0.46 47.86
C ALA A 136 -10.35 -0.66 49.16
N LYS A 137 -9.60 -1.77 49.28
CA LYS A 137 -8.71 -2.06 50.40
C LYS A 137 -7.39 -1.27 50.34
N LEU A 138 -7.08 -0.65 49.20
CA LEU A 138 -5.86 0.15 49.04
C LEU A 138 -5.94 1.41 49.91
N ASP A 139 -5.18 1.41 51.02
CA ASP A 139 -5.02 2.57 51.89
C ASP A 139 -3.66 3.25 51.66
N GLU A 140 -3.68 4.55 51.35
CA GLU A 140 -2.47 5.33 51.05
C GLU A 140 -1.48 5.33 52.22
N ALA A 141 -1.97 5.48 53.46
CA ALA A 141 -1.12 5.55 54.64
C ALA A 141 -0.42 4.22 54.90
N GLN A 142 -1.15 3.10 54.77
CA GLN A 142 -0.61 1.75 54.90
C GLN A 142 0.43 1.43 53.81
N LEU A 143 0.16 1.78 52.56
CA LEU A 143 1.08 1.55 51.44
C LEU A 143 2.38 2.34 51.63
N ARG A 144 2.28 3.62 52.04
CA ARG A 144 3.45 4.48 52.27
C ARG A 144 4.35 3.95 53.38
N ASP A 145 3.78 3.57 54.52
CA ASP A 145 4.54 3.17 55.71
C ASP A 145 5.20 1.78 55.54
N ARG A 146 4.51 0.85 54.89
CA ARG A 146 4.97 -0.55 54.76
C ARG A 146 5.78 -0.83 53.50
N CYS A 147 5.67 0.00 52.47
CA CYS A 147 6.32 -0.19 51.17
C CYS A 147 7.19 1.00 50.73
N ALA A 148 7.62 1.86 51.66
CA ALA A 148 8.57 2.96 51.40
C ALA A 148 9.70 2.63 50.40
N PRO A 149 10.44 1.50 50.51
CA PRO A 149 11.54 1.19 49.58
C PRO A 149 11.09 0.91 48.13
N LEU A 150 9.82 0.58 47.88
CA LEU A 150 9.29 0.36 46.53
C LEU A 150 9.00 1.67 45.78
N PHE A 151 8.95 2.79 46.50
CA PHE A 151 8.78 4.13 45.95
C PHE A 151 10.10 4.90 45.84
N GLU A 152 11.16 4.43 46.50
CA GLU A 152 12.49 5.00 46.42
C GLU A 152 13.28 4.51 45.18
N PRO A 153 14.24 5.29 44.67
CA PRO A 153 15.03 4.88 43.51
C PRO A 153 15.89 3.66 43.87
N ALA A 154 15.85 2.63 43.02
CA ALA A 154 16.61 1.40 43.22
C ALA A 154 18.11 1.69 43.25
N ALA A 155 18.78 1.31 44.33
CA ALA A 155 20.22 1.43 44.49
C ALA A 155 20.95 0.44 43.56
N SER A 156 21.18 0.82 42.32
CA SER A 156 22.00 0.08 41.36
C SER A 156 22.66 1.06 40.38
N ALA A 157 24.00 1.09 40.44
CA ALA A 157 24.93 1.82 39.58
C ALA A 157 24.83 3.36 39.61
N ALA A 158 25.06 3.93 40.79
CA ALA A 158 25.64 5.27 40.89
C ALA A 158 27.06 5.23 40.30
N ALA A 159 27.18 5.52 39.00
CA ALA A 159 28.36 6.19 38.50
C ALA A 159 28.50 7.52 39.25
N PRO A 160 29.71 7.98 39.59
CA PRO A 160 29.90 9.17 40.38
C PRO A 160 29.23 10.35 39.67
N VAL A 161 28.36 11.04 40.40
CA VAL A 161 27.74 12.29 39.98
C VAL A 161 28.85 13.31 39.85
N ASP A 162 29.35 13.47 38.62
CA ASP A 162 30.11 14.63 38.24
C ASP A 162 29.18 15.85 38.35
N GLN A 163 29.67 16.95 38.93
CA GLN A 163 28.92 18.20 39.00
C GLN A 163 28.92 18.92 37.65
N GLY A 164 28.61 18.20 36.58
CA GLY A 164 28.27 18.73 35.27
C GLY A 164 26.86 18.27 34.94
N GLY A 165 25.88 19.17 35.01
CA GLY A 165 24.58 18.89 34.39
C GLY A 165 24.84 18.46 32.93
N THR A 166 24.16 17.41 32.47
CA THR A 166 24.22 16.97 31.07
C THR A 166 24.06 18.19 30.18
N SER A 167 25.07 18.45 29.35
CA SER A 167 25.10 19.65 28.50
C SER A 167 23.86 19.69 27.61
N ALA A 168 23.30 20.87 27.33
CA ALA A 168 22.20 20.99 26.38
C ALA A 168 22.59 20.43 25.00
N LEU A 169 23.88 20.48 24.66
CA LEU A 169 24.44 19.80 23.50
C LEU A 169 24.23 18.29 23.54
N ASP A 170 24.57 17.59 24.61
CA ASP A 170 24.38 16.13 24.68
C ASP A 170 22.90 15.74 24.72
N GLN A 171 22.03 16.61 25.24
CA GLN A 171 20.59 16.34 25.32
C GLN A 171 19.86 16.53 23.98
N PHE A 172 20.23 17.55 23.20
CA PHE A 172 19.51 17.94 21.98
C PHE A 172 20.30 17.67 20.69
N THR A 173 21.51 17.12 20.78
CA THR A 173 22.32 16.79 19.60
C THR A 173 22.93 15.39 19.68
N VAL A 174 23.17 14.82 18.52
CA VAL A 174 23.84 13.52 18.35
C VAL A 174 25.24 13.75 17.78
N ASP A 175 26.28 13.26 18.45
CA ASP A 175 27.67 13.41 18.00
C ASP A 175 28.01 12.39 16.90
N LEU A 176 28.00 12.84 15.64
CA LEU A 176 28.30 12.02 14.47
C LEU A 176 29.79 11.64 14.41
N THR A 177 30.69 12.50 14.91
CA THR A 177 32.12 12.14 15.00
C THR A 177 32.39 11.02 15.98
N GLU A 178 31.65 10.97 17.10
CA GLU A 178 31.76 9.88 18.06
C GLU A 178 31.15 8.58 17.52
N GLN A 179 30.03 8.65 16.80
CA GLN A 179 29.47 7.49 16.10
C GLN A 179 30.44 6.94 15.04
N ALA A 180 31.11 7.82 14.27
CA ALA A 180 32.15 7.43 13.33
C ALA A 180 33.32 6.71 14.02
N ARG A 181 33.81 7.20 15.17
CA ARG A 181 34.87 6.53 15.96
C ARG A 181 34.47 5.14 16.44
N ARG A 182 33.18 4.93 16.74
CA ARG A 182 32.62 3.65 17.17
C ARG A 182 32.22 2.73 16.02
N HIS A 183 32.55 3.09 14.78
CA HIS A 183 32.15 2.35 13.57
C HIS A 183 30.63 2.11 13.46
N ARG A 184 29.82 3.07 13.96
CA ARG A 184 28.35 3.03 13.87
C ARG A 184 27.78 3.81 12.68
N ILE A 185 28.66 4.34 11.83
CA ILE A 185 28.30 5.05 10.61
C ILE A 185 28.72 4.20 9.42
N ASP A 186 27.76 3.91 8.55
CA ASP A 186 27.95 3.11 7.35
C ASP A 186 28.99 3.72 6.39
N PRO A 187 29.62 2.92 5.51
CA PRO A 187 30.49 3.43 4.45
C PRO A 187 29.72 4.31 3.48
N VAL A 188 30.22 5.53 3.31
CA VAL A 188 29.68 6.51 2.35
C VAL A 188 30.58 6.49 1.12
N VAL A 189 30.06 5.98 0.01
CA VAL A 189 30.79 5.81 -1.25
C VAL A 189 30.11 6.59 -2.36
N GLY A 190 30.88 7.14 -3.32
CA GLY A 190 30.34 7.83 -4.48
C GLY A 190 29.84 9.25 -4.21
N ARG A 191 30.15 9.80 -3.02
CA ARG A 191 29.82 11.18 -2.59
C ARG A 191 31.06 12.02 -2.30
N GLU A 192 32.22 11.63 -2.83
CA GLU A 192 33.50 12.26 -2.52
C GLU A 192 33.57 13.71 -3.01
N ARG A 193 32.86 14.03 -4.09
CA ARG A 193 32.81 15.38 -4.67
C ARG A 193 32.05 16.33 -3.74
N GLU A 194 30.89 15.93 -3.26
CA GLU A 194 30.03 16.69 -2.35
C GLU A 194 30.74 16.88 -1.00
N ILE A 195 31.34 15.82 -0.45
CA ILE A 195 32.12 15.90 0.79
C ILE A 195 33.30 16.87 0.63
N ARG A 196 34.02 16.82 -0.51
CA ARG A 196 35.13 17.75 -0.79
C ARG A 196 34.63 19.19 -0.89
N GLN A 197 33.52 19.43 -1.59
CA GLN A 197 32.91 20.76 -1.67
C GLN A 197 32.50 21.28 -0.29
N MET A 198 31.94 20.44 0.59
CA MET A 198 31.62 20.84 1.95
C MET A 198 32.87 21.23 2.75
N ILE A 199 33.96 20.45 2.65
CA ILE A 199 35.24 20.78 3.28
C ILE A 199 35.76 22.13 2.77
N ASP A 200 35.75 22.33 1.45
CA ASP A 200 36.18 23.58 0.82
C ASP A 200 35.38 24.77 1.34
N VAL A 201 34.06 24.61 1.50
CA VAL A 201 33.16 25.64 2.06
C VAL A 201 33.48 25.93 3.52
N LEU A 202 33.60 24.90 4.36
CA LEU A 202 33.87 25.04 5.80
C LEU A 202 35.21 25.74 6.08
N CYS A 203 36.19 25.61 5.17
CA CYS A 203 37.48 26.28 5.26
C CYS A 203 37.47 27.75 4.77
N ARG A 204 36.37 28.25 4.19
CA ARG A 204 36.30 29.65 3.72
C ARG A 204 36.24 30.65 4.88
N ARG A 205 36.68 31.88 4.63
CA ARG A 205 36.55 33.01 5.57
C ARG A 205 35.15 33.65 5.56
N ARG A 206 34.44 33.57 4.43
CA ARG A 206 33.06 34.07 4.24
C ARG A 206 32.27 33.01 3.50
N GLN A 207 30.94 32.97 3.72
CA GLN A 207 30.07 31.91 3.20
C GLN A 207 30.60 30.52 3.55
N ASN A 208 30.90 30.33 4.84
CA ASN A 208 31.56 29.14 5.36
C ASN A 208 30.58 28.12 5.95
N ASN A 209 29.28 28.28 5.69
CA ASN A 209 28.24 27.35 6.09
C ASN A 209 27.71 26.65 4.82
N PRO A 210 27.96 25.36 4.60
CA PRO A 210 27.37 24.66 3.47
C PRO A 210 25.87 24.43 3.71
N ILE A 211 25.07 24.59 2.65
CA ILE A 211 23.67 24.15 2.61
C ILE A 211 23.51 23.11 1.49
N LEU A 212 23.24 21.87 1.90
CA LEU A 212 22.96 20.75 1.01
C LEU A 212 21.55 20.92 0.43
N THR A 213 21.45 21.07 -0.89
CA THR A 213 20.17 21.11 -1.60
C THR A 213 20.00 19.91 -2.50
N GLY A 214 18.88 19.21 -2.35
CA GLY A 214 18.55 18.02 -3.12
C GLY A 214 17.21 17.43 -2.69
N GLU A 215 16.60 16.61 -3.54
CA GLU A 215 15.34 15.93 -3.23
C GLU A 215 15.46 15.02 -1.98
N ALA A 216 14.35 14.62 -1.39
CA ALA A 216 14.36 13.66 -0.28
C ALA A 216 14.88 12.28 -0.76
N GLY A 217 15.66 11.60 0.07
CA GLY A 217 16.20 10.26 -0.26
C GLY A 217 17.49 10.23 -1.09
N VAL A 218 18.01 11.36 -1.57
CA VAL A 218 19.30 11.40 -2.33
C VAL A 218 20.54 11.14 -1.46
N GLY A 219 20.38 11.05 -0.13
CA GLY A 219 21.48 10.79 0.81
C GLY A 219 22.18 12.04 1.36
N LYS A 220 21.46 13.15 1.56
CA LYS A 220 22.03 14.38 2.15
C LYS A 220 22.72 14.13 3.51
N THR A 221 22.06 13.38 4.39
CA THR A 221 22.57 12.98 5.71
C THR A 221 23.81 12.08 5.58
N ALA A 222 23.80 11.14 4.63
CA ALA A 222 24.96 10.30 4.34
C ALA A 222 26.20 11.12 3.92
N VAL A 223 26.04 12.22 3.17
CA VAL A 223 27.18 13.11 2.85
C VAL A 223 27.79 13.72 4.13
N VAL A 224 26.95 14.08 5.11
CA VAL A 224 27.39 14.65 6.39
C VAL A 224 28.08 13.61 7.27
N GLU A 225 27.54 12.40 7.31
CA GLU A 225 28.14 11.23 7.96
C GLU A 225 29.50 10.88 7.33
N GLY A 226 29.61 10.96 6.01
CA GLY A 226 30.88 10.80 5.28
C GLY A 226 31.92 11.86 5.65
N LEU A 227 31.47 13.10 5.90
CA LEU A 227 32.34 14.16 6.45
C LEU A 227 32.80 13.81 7.88
N ALA A 228 31.92 13.31 8.76
CA ALA A 228 32.30 12.90 10.12
C ALA A 228 33.39 11.82 10.08
N ARG A 229 33.26 10.82 9.19
CA ARG A 229 34.28 9.78 8.99
C ARG A 229 35.63 10.36 8.56
N ARG A 230 35.66 11.31 7.61
CA ARG A 230 36.92 11.97 7.20
C ARG A 230 37.56 12.81 8.29
N ILE A 231 36.76 13.47 9.13
CA ILE A 231 37.27 14.20 10.29
C ILE A 231 37.97 13.24 11.26
N VAL A 232 37.37 12.06 11.50
CA VAL A 232 37.93 11.02 12.39
C VAL A 232 39.16 10.35 11.78
N SER A 233 39.18 10.07 10.47
CA SER A 233 40.35 9.48 9.80
C SER A 233 41.51 10.47 9.60
N GLY A 234 41.29 11.76 9.83
CA GLY A 234 42.30 12.81 9.65
C GLY A 234 42.50 13.24 8.19
N GLU A 235 41.65 12.77 7.26
CA GLU A 235 41.60 13.12 5.83
C GLU A 235 40.94 14.49 5.58
N VAL A 236 41.15 15.44 6.50
CA VAL A 236 40.65 16.82 6.40
C VAL A 236 41.81 17.81 6.63
N PRO A 237 41.72 19.03 6.08
CA PRO A 237 42.68 20.10 6.35
C PRO A 237 42.83 20.37 7.86
N GLU A 238 43.97 20.91 8.28
CA GLU A 238 44.27 21.17 9.70
C GLU A 238 43.18 21.98 10.42
N ALA A 239 42.54 22.92 9.72
CA ALA A 239 41.46 23.75 10.25
C ALA A 239 40.20 22.97 10.69
N LEU A 240 40.06 21.72 10.22
CA LEU A 240 38.93 20.83 10.53
C LEU A 240 39.33 19.60 11.35
N ARG A 241 40.62 19.43 11.68
CA ARG A 241 41.06 18.31 12.53
C ARG A 241 40.61 18.53 13.96
N GLY A 242 40.09 17.48 14.60
CA GLY A 242 39.63 17.53 15.98
C GLY A 242 38.33 18.32 16.21
N VAL A 243 37.63 18.72 15.14
CA VAL A 243 36.29 19.32 15.21
C VAL A 243 35.26 18.24 15.58
N SER A 244 34.28 18.59 16.43
CA SER A 244 33.11 17.72 16.67
C SER A 244 31.98 18.09 15.72
N LEU A 245 31.42 17.10 15.01
CA LEU A 245 30.25 17.28 14.16
C LEU A 245 29.02 16.73 14.88
N ARG A 246 28.04 17.60 15.16
CA ARG A 246 26.85 17.23 15.93
C ARG A 246 25.57 17.51 15.15
N SER A 247 24.69 16.52 15.06
CA SER A 247 23.37 16.64 14.44
C SER A 247 22.35 17.18 15.44
N LEU A 248 21.63 18.23 15.09
CA LEU A 248 20.58 18.81 15.90
C LEU A 248 19.25 18.07 15.70
N ASP A 249 18.68 17.54 16.78
CA ASP A 249 17.36 16.93 16.73
C ASP A 249 16.28 18.00 17.04
N VAL A 250 15.64 18.47 15.98
CA VAL A 250 14.56 19.47 16.09
C VAL A 250 13.33 18.87 16.81
N GLY A 251 13.09 17.57 16.66
CA GLY A 251 12.02 16.85 17.34
C GLY A 251 12.20 16.85 18.86
N LEU A 252 13.42 16.59 19.36
CA LEU A 252 13.74 16.68 20.79
C LEU A 252 13.64 18.12 21.33
N LEU A 253 13.99 19.12 20.52
CA LEU A 253 13.83 20.52 20.90
C LEU A 253 12.36 20.91 21.03
N GLN A 254 11.50 20.45 20.12
CA GLN A 254 10.06 20.73 20.11
C GLN A 254 9.29 19.88 21.14
N ALA A 255 9.74 18.65 21.39
CA ALA A 255 9.10 17.72 22.29
C ALA A 255 9.00 18.31 23.71
N GLY A 256 7.77 18.53 24.15
CA GLY A 256 7.49 19.09 25.46
C GLY A 256 7.70 20.60 25.60
N ALA A 257 7.92 21.35 24.52
CA ALA A 257 7.93 22.81 24.52
C ALA A 257 6.52 23.37 24.30
N GLY A 258 5.61 23.11 25.26
CA GLY A 258 4.20 23.51 25.16
C GLY A 258 3.93 25.01 25.39
N VAL A 259 4.92 25.75 25.90
CA VAL A 259 4.82 27.20 26.15
C VAL A 259 5.65 27.97 25.11
N LYS A 260 5.00 28.93 24.44
CA LYS A 260 5.63 29.84 23.47
C LYS A 260 6.85 30.53 24.12
N GLY A 261 8.06 30.12 23.70
CA GLY A 261 9.34 30.65 24.20
C GLY A 261 10.28 29.61 24.83
N GLU A 262 9.79 28.43 25.23
CA GLU A 262 10.64 27.38 25.82
C GLU A 262 11.58 26.77 24.77
N PHE A 263 11.05 26.48 23.58
CA PHE A 263 11.83 26.06 22.42
C PHE A 263 12.96 27.05 22.08
N GLU A 264 12.64 28.35 22.06
CA GLU A 264 13.63 29.41 21.80
C GLU A 264 14.74 29.43 22.86
N ASN A 265 14.39 29.21 24.13
CA ASN A 265 15.37 29.15 25.21
C ASN A 265 16.27 27.91 25.10
N ARG A 266 15.72 26.74 24.75
CA ARG A 266 16.50 25.53 24.49
C ARG A 266 17.48 25.74 23.34
N LEU A 267 17.01 26.31 22.22
CA LEU A 267 17.87 26.61 21.08
C LEU A 267 18.95 27.66 21.41
N LYS A 268 18.62 28.71 22.19
CA LYS A 268 19.62 29.69 22.68
C LYS A 268 20.69 29.02 23.55
N ASN A 269 20.31 28.07 24.39
CA ASN A 269 21.26 27.34 25.24
C ASN A 269 22.20 26.48 24.39
N VAL A 270 21.67 25.73 23.41
CA VAL A 270 22.51 24.97 22.45
C VAL A 270 23.48 25.90 21.72
N ILE A 271 23.02 27.04 21.20
CA ILE A 271 23.90 28.00 20.50
C ILE A 271 25.01 28.52 21.44
N ARG A 272 24.69 28.86 22.69
CA ARG A 272 25.68 29.34 23.67
C ARG A 272 26.71 28.27 24.01
N GLU A 273 26.30 27.02 24.18
CA GLU A 273 27.22 25.92 24.45
C GLU A 273 28.13 25.64 23.26
N VAL A 274 27.63 25.71 22.03
CA VAL A 274 28.46 25.61 20.81
C VAL A 274 29.50 26.73 20.76
N GLN A 275 29.13 27.96 21.14
CA GLN A 275 30.04 29.11 21.15
C GLN A 275 31.13 29.00 22.22
N ASN A 276 30.81 28.41 23.37
CA ASN A 276 31.72 28.29 24.51
C ASN A 276 32.48 26.95 24.53
N ALA A 277 32.24 26.07 23.55
CA ALA A 277 32.88 24.76 23.49
C ALA A 277 34.41 24.89 23.36
N PRO A 278 35.20 24.14 24.15
CA PRO A 278 36.66 24.20 24.12
C PRO A 278 37.24 23.68 22.80
N ALA A 279 36.54 22.75 22.15
CA ALA A 279 36.82 22.30 20.80
C ALA A 279 35.79 22.92 19.82
N PRO A 280 36.20 23.30 18.61
CA PRO A 280 35.27 23.79 17.59
C PRO A 280 34.19 22.75 17.28
N VAL A 281 32.93 23.15 17.35
CA VAL A 281 31.76 22.33 17.03
C VAL A 281 31.13 22.82 15.72
N ILE A 282 30.80 21.89 14.83
CA ILE A 282 29.96 22.14 13.66
C ILE A 282 28.58 21.53 13.94
N LEU A 283 27.55 22.35 13.78
CA LEU A 283 26.17 21.93 13.95
C LEU A 283 25.57 21.51 12.60
N PHE A 284 25.11 20.28 12.48
CA PHE A 284 24.30 19.83 11.37
C PHE A 284 22.82 20.00 11.69
N ILE A 285 22.07 20.62 10.78
CA ILE A 285 20.63 20.82 10.89
C ILE A 285 19.99 20.17 9.66
N ASP A 286 19.36 19.02 9.87
CA ASP A 286 18.52 18.42 8.85
C ASP A 286 17.19 19.19 8.73
N GLU A 287 16.60 19.17 7.54
CA GLU A 287 15.36 19.89 7.22
C GLU A 287 15.36 21.35 7.72
N ALA A 288 16.42 22.10 7.45
CA ALA A 288 16.64 23.44 8.01
C ALA A 288 15.50 24.44 7.73
N HIS A 289 14.65 24.17 6.73
CA HIS A 289 13.47 24.96 6.45
C HIS A 289 12.42 24.90 7.58
N THR A 290 12.41 23.86 8.42
CA THR A 290 11.54 23.76 9.61
C THR A 290 11.87 24.84 10.64
N LEU A 291 13.15 25.21 10.76
CA LEU A 291 13.59 26.29 11.66
C LEU A 291 13.50 27.68 11.00
N ILE A 292 13.64 27.76 9.67
CA ILE A 292 13.73 29.03 8.94
C ILE A 292 12.37 29.52 8.42
N GLY A 293 11.53 28.60 7.94
CA GLY A 293 10.30 28.89 7.20
C GLY A 293 9.01 28.86 8.02
N ALA A 294 9.08 28.46 9.28
CA ALA A 294 7.90 28.23 10.10
C ALA A 294 7.29 29.51 10.70
N GLY A 295 7.88 30.69 10.46
CA GLY A 295 7.39 31.98 10.98
C GLY A 295 6.04 32.48 10.45
N ASN A 296 5.49 31.87 9.38
CA ASN A 296 4.25 32.33 8.75
C ASN A 296 2.98 31.57 9.19
N GLN A 297 3.09 30.53 10.02
CA GLN A 297 1.93 29.86 10.61
C GLN A 297 1.71 30.35 12.04
N SER A 298 0.47 30.73 12.34
CA SER A 298 0.01 31.19 13.65
C SER A 298 0.20 30.10 14.73
N GLY A 299 1.40 29.98 15.29
CA GLY A 299 1.71 28.98 16.32
C GLY A 299 3.15 28.46 16.33
N SER A 300 3.91 28.66 15.26
CA SER A 300 5.30 28.17 15.19
C SER A 300 6.32 29.21 15.68
N ALA A 301 7.42 28.73 16.29
CA ALA A 301 8.49 29.53 16.86
C ALA A 301 9.45 30.09 15.81
N ASP A 302 9.89 31.34 15.97
CA ASP A 302 10.73 32.07 15.01
C ASP A 302 12.23 31.84 15.27
N ALA A 303 12.70 30.61 15.02
CA ALA A 303 14.11 30.22 15.20
C ALA A 303 15.07 30.95 14.25
N ALA A 304 14.60 31.38 13.07
CA ALA A 304 15.40 32.12 12.10
C ALA A 304 16.04 33.37 12.72
N ASN A 305 15.28 34.11 13.53
CA ASN A 305 15.75 35.33 14.18
C ASN A 305 16.83 35.07 15.25
N LEU A 306 16.91 33.86 15.80
CA LEU A 306 17.95 33.45 16.75
C LEU A 306 19.24 33.01 16.06
N LEU A 307 19.12 32.35 14.90
CA LEU A 307 20.27 31.85 14.14
C LEU A 307 20.98 32.96 13.35
N LYS A 308 20.23 33.91 12.77
CA LYS A 308 20.77 34.99 11.93
C LYS A 308 21.93 35.77 12.57
N PRO A 309 21.85 36.23 13.84
CA PRO A 309 22.95 36.96 14.46
C PRO A 309 24.21 36.10 14.67
N ALA A 310 24.04 34.84 15.12
CA ALA A 310 25.14 33.93 15.37
C ALA A 310 25.87 33.53 14.07
N LEU A 311 25.11 33.27 12.99
CA LEU A 311 25.64 33.03 11.65
C LEU A 311 26.31 34.29 11.06
N ALA A 312 25.75 35.48 11.31
CA ALA A 312 26.31 36.73 10.80
C ALA A 312 27.65 37.10 11.46
N ARG A 313 27.81 36.80 12.76
CA ARG A 313 29.07 37.02 13.48
C ARG A 313 30.13 35.94 13.19
N GLY A 314 29.74 34.83 12.55
CA GLY A 314 30.64 33.70 12.27
C GLY A 314 30.99 32.89 13.52
N GLU A 315 30.24 33.10 14.61
CA GLU A 315 30.38 32.39 15.90
C GLU A 315 29.79 30.98 15.84
N LEU A 316 28.89 30.73 14.89
CA LEU A 316 28.24 29.44 14.67
C LEU A 316 28.60 28.91 13.28
N ARG A 317 29.21 27.72 13.23
CA ARG A 317 29.43 26.97 11.99
C ARG A 317 28.33 25.94 11.82
N THR A 318 27.67 25.96 10.69
CA THR A 318 26.48 25.14 10.45
C THR A 318 26.54 24.47 9.08
N ILE A 319 26.15 23.20 9.05
CA ILE A 319 25.79 22.47 7.84
C ILE A 319 24.27 22.36 7.85
N ALA A 320 23.60 22.82 6.80
CA ALA A 320 22.15 22.71 6.69
C ALA A 320 21.79 21.76 5.55
N ALA A 321 20.70 21.00 5.67
CA ALA A 321 20.12 20.24 4.57
C ALA A 321 18.66 20.65 4.34
N THR A 322 18.25 20.76 3.07
CA THR A 322 16.87 21.10 2.70
C THR A 322 16.58 20.68 1.25
N THR A 323 15.31 20.68 0.82
CA THR A 323 14.98 20.49 -0.60
C THR A 323 15.22 21.76 -1.41
N TRP A 324 15.39 21.61 -2.73
CA TRP A 324 15.58 22.76 -3.62
C TRP A 324 14.40 23.73 -3.59
N ARG A 325 13.17 23.19 -3.52
CA ARG A 325 11.93 23.98 -3.43
C ARG A 325 11.89 24.82 -2.16
N GLU A 326 12.24 24.24 -1.01
CA GLU A 326 12.29 24.95 0.27
C GLU A 326 13.42 25.97 0.31
N TYR A 327 14.58 25.66 -0.27
CA TYR A 327 15.68 26.61 -0.39
C TYR A 327 15.24 27.89 -1.11
N LYS A 328 14.59 27.77 -2.28
CA LYS A 328 14.08 28.92 -3.03
C LYS A 328 13.05 29.71 -2.24
N LYS A 329 12.13 29.02 -1.56
CA LYS A 329 11.02 29.65 -0.84
C LYS A 329 11.47 30.37 0.43
N TYR A 330 12.37 29.79 1.20
CA TYR A 330 12.67 30.23 2.57
C TYR A 330 14.08 30.78 2.78
N VAL A 331 15.06 30.43 1.93
CA VAL A 331 16.46 30.84 2.11
C VAL A 331 16.88 31.88 1.06
N GLU A 332 16.61 31.62 -0.23
CA GLU A 332 17.06 32.49 -1.33
C GLU A 332 16.49 33.92 -1.22
N GLY A 333 15.23 34.05 -0.79
CA GLY A 333 14.58 35.35 -0.57
C GLY A 333 15.16 36.16 0.58
N ASP A 334 15.93 35.56 1.49
CA ASP A 334 16.53 36.24 2.65
C ASP A 334 18.00 36.57 2.41
N ALA A 335 18.28 37.86 2.15
CA ALA A 335 19.62 38.37 1.90
C ALA A 335 20.62 38.12 3.05
N ALA A 336 20.16 37.97 4.30
CA ALA A 336 21.05 37.68 5.43
C ALA A 336 21.56 36.24 5.41
N LEU A 337 20.68 35.28 5.06
CA LEU A 337 21.02 33.86 4.99
C LEU A 337 21.85 33.53 3.74
N THR A 338 21.48 34.07 2.58
CA THR A 338 22.21 33.85 1.31
C THR A 338 23.66 34.36 1.35
N ARG A 339 23.96 35.35 2.21
CA ARG A 339 25.33 35.84 2.43
C ARG A 339 26.17 34.94 3.34
N ARG A 340 25.57 33.97 4.03
CA ARG A 340 26.23 33.10 5.01
C ARG A 340 26.28 31.65 4.59
N PHE A 341 25.30 31.20 3.80
CA PHE A 341 25.29 29.87 3.24
C PHE A 341 25.89 29.81 1.85
N GLN A 342 26.57 28.71 1.55
CA GLN A 342 27.00 28.33 0.20
C GLN A 342 26.25 27.06 -0.19
N VAL A 343 25.55 27.11 -1.32
CA VAL A 343 24.81 25.96 -1.84
C VAL A 343 25.78 24.88 -2.33
N VAL A 344 25.51 23.64 -1.91
CA VAL A 344 26.13 22.41 -2.40
C VAL A 344 24.99 21.52 -2.91
N HIS A 345 24.96 21.26 -4.21
CA HIS A 345 23.92 20.45 -4.82
C HIS A 345 24.23 18.96 -4.62
N VAL A 346 23.26 18.22 -4.07
CA VAL A 346 23.30 16.77 -3.94
C VAL A 346 22.29 16.20 -4.92
N GLU A 347 22.79 15.73 -6.06
CA GLU A 347 21.98 15.15 -7.12
C GLU A 347 21.68 13.67 -6.84
N GLU A 348 20.60 13.15 -7.44
CA GLU A 348 20.35 11.70 -7.47
C GLU A 348 21.54 11.01 -8.15
N PRO A 349 22.10 9.94 -7.57
CA PRO A 349 23.23 9.25 -8.18
C PRO A 349 22.80 8.56 -9.48
N THR A 350 23.74 8.40 -10.41
CA THR A 350 23.48 7.60 -11.61
C THR A 350 23.25 6.14 -11.22
N ARG A 351 22.58 5.36 -12.09
CA ARG A 351 22.34 3.92 -11.84
C ARG A 351 23.63 3.17 -11.54
N GLU A 352 24.69 3.46 -12.28
CA GLU A 352 26.02 2.85 -12.09
C GLU A 352 26.61 3.21 -10.72
N GLN A 353 26.50 4.48 -10.31
CA GLN A 353 26.95 4.92 -8.98
C GLN A 353 26.11 4.29 -7.85
N ALA A 354 24.79 4.20 -8.04
CA ALA A 354 23.89 3.59 -7.07
C ALA A 354 24.19 2.09 -6.86
N VAL A 355 24.53 1.35 -7.92
CA VAL A 355 24.96 -0.06 -7.78
C VAL A 355 26.23 -0.16 -6.94
N VAL A 356 27.23 0.70 -7.17
CA VAL A 356 28.46 0.73 -6.37
C VAL A 356 28.17 1.07 -4.90
N MET A 357 27.30 2.07 -4.66
CA MET A 357 26.87 2.44 -3.29
C MET A 357 26.22 1.26 -2.56
N LEU A 358 25.31 0.54 -3.23
CA LEU A 358 24.60 -0.58 -2.61
C LEU A 358 25.48 -1.81 -2.39
N ARG A 359 26.50 -2.05 -3.22
CA ARG A 359 27.48 -3.14 -2.99
C ARG A 359 28.23 -2.98 -1.68
N GLU A 360 28.57 -1.74 -1.33
CA GLU A 360 29.26 -1.41 -0.08
C GLU A 360 28.32 -1.45 1.12
N PHE A 361 27.03 -1.17 0.90
CA PHE A 361 25.99 -1.24 1.92
C PHE A 361 25.48 -2.67 2.17
N ALA A 362 25.45 -3.53 1.15
CA ALA A 362 24.87 -4.87 1.21
C ALA A 362 25.37 -5.73 2.39
N PRO A 363 26.68 -5.77 2.72
CA PRO A 363 27.17 -6.56 3.86
C PRO A 363 26.56 -6.17 5.21
N HIS A 364 26.15 -4.91 5.39
CA HIS A 364 25.48 -4.45 6.61
C HIS A 364 24.05 -5.01 6.70
N LEU A 365 23.31 -5.03 5.58
CA LEU A 365 22.00 -5.66 5.50
C LEU A 365 22.09 -7.19 5.67
N GLU A 366 23.08 -7.83 5.06
CA GLU A 366 23.34 -9.26 5.20
C GLU A 366 23.60 -9.64 6.66
N ALA A 367 24.43 -8.86 7.36
CA ALA A 367 24.72 -9.08 8.77
C ALA A 367 23.50 -8.83 9.68
N HIS A 368 22.70 -7.81 9.38
CA HIS A 368 21.50 -7.47 10.15
C HIS A 368 20.41 -8.54 10.03
N HIS A 369 20.14 -9.03 8.81
CA HIS A 369 19.08 -9.99 8.53
C HIS A 369 19.55 -11.45 8.52
N GLY A 370 20.86 -11.71 8.53
CA GLY A 370 21.40 -13.07 8.46
C GLY A 370 21.12 -13.78 7.13
N VAL A 371 21.04 -13.03 6.02
CA VAL A 371 20.75 -13.56 4.66
C VAL A 371 21.84 -13.13 3.69
N GLU A 372 21.96 -13.84 2.56
CA GLU A 372 22.91 -13.52 1.47
C GLU A 372 22.21 -12.70 0.38
N ILE A 373 22.85 -11.64 -0.10
CA ILE A 373 22.38 -10.79 -1.19
C ILE A 373 23.23 -11.03 -2.43
N MET A 374 22.60 -11.46 -3.52
CA MET A 374 23.28 -11.66 -4.79
C MET A 374 23.53 -10.33 -5.51
N ASP A 375 24.65 -10.22 -6.25
CA ASP A 375 24.95 -9.01 -7.03
C ASP A 375 23.88 -8.69 -8.09
N GLU A 376 23.24 -9.72 -8.64
CA GLU A 376 22.10 -9.57 -9.55
C GLU A 376 20.89 -8.93 -8.86
N ALA A 377 20.70 -9.17 -7.56
CA ALA A 377 19.63 -8.56 -6.76
C ALA A 377 19.89 -7.06 -6.55
N ILE A 378 21.15 -6.68 -6.31
CA ILE A 378 21.54 -5.26 -6.21
C ILE A 378 21.29 -4.54 -7.52
N THR A 379 21.74 -5.14 -8.62
CA THR A 379 21.53 -4.61 -9.97
C THR A 379 20.03 -4.52 -10.28
N ALA A 380 19.25 -5.56 -10.01
CA ALA A 380 17.80 -5.58 -10.17
C ALA A 380 17.12 -4.50 -9.31
N ALA A 381 17.54 -4.31 -8.05
CA ALA A 381 16.97 -3.32 -7.16
C ALA A 381 17.14 -1.90 -7.71
N VAL A 382 18.30 -1.58 -8.30
CA VAL A 382 18.52 -0.28 -8.96
C VAL A 382 17.68 -0.14 -10.22
N HIS A 383 17.75 -1.11 -11.12
CA HIS A 383 17.07 -1.02 -12.42
C HIS A 383 15.55 -1.03 -12.29
N LEU A 384 15.00 -1.92 -11.47
CA LEU A 384 13.57 -2.06 -11.28
C LEU A 384 13.01 -0.90 -10.44
N SER A 385 13.65 -0.49 -9.34
CA SER A 385 13.14 0.65 -8.55
C SER A 385 13.19 1.97 -9.33
N ALA A 386 14.21 2.18 -10.19
CA ALA A 386 14.26 3.33 -11.07
C ALA A 386 13.13 3.35 -12.10
N ARG A 387 12.59 2.18 -12.44
CA ARG A 387 11.56 2.01 -13.48
C ARG A 387 10.13 1.98 -12.92
N TYR A 388 9.94 1.38 -11.74
CA TYR A 388 8.60 1.14 -11.15
C TYR A 388 8.31 2.04 -9.95
N ILE A 389 9.32 2.71 -9.36
CA ILE A 389 9.16 3.60 -8.20
C ILE A 389 9.76 4.99 -8.53
N PRO A 390 9.12 5.77 -9.43
CA PRO A 390 9.64 7.08 -9.85
C PRO A 390 9.42 8.17 -8.80
N ALA A 391 8.48 8.00 -7.87
CA ALA A 391 8.15 8.99 -6.84
C ALA A 391 9.21 9.11 -5.73
N ARG A 392 10.15 8.16 -5.64
CA ARG A 392 11.26 8.14 -4.67
C ARG A 392 12.60 8.19 -5.39
N GLN A 393 13.63 8.67 -4.70
CA GLN A 393 14.95 8.86 -5.29
C GLN A 393 15.92 7.73 -4.94
N LEU A 394 16.90 7.51 -5.83
CA LEU A 394 18.10 6.74 -5.51
C LEU A 394 18.99 7.53 -4.53
N PRO A 395 19.71 6.86 -3.62
CA PRO A 395 19.75 5.42 -3.38
C PRO A 395 18.66 4.90 -2.41
N ASP A 396 17.94 5.78 -1.70
CA ASP A 396 16.99 5.44 -0.63
C ASP A 396 15.96 4.36 -1.00
N LYS A 397 15.33 4.49 -2.17
CA LYS A 397 14.33 3.49 -2.62
C LYS A 397 14.91 2.09 -2.79
N CYS A 398 16.18 1.97 -3.20
CA CYS A 398 16.85 0.68 -3.35
C CYS A 398 17.24 0.08 -2.01
N VAL A 399 17.71 0.91 -1.08
CA VAL A 399 18.05 0.48 0.27
C VAL A 399 16.80 -0.08 0.95
N SER A 400 15.68 0.66 0.90
CA SER A 400 14.40 0.18 1.45
C SER A 400 13.91 -1.12 0.79
N LEU A 401 14.10 -1.23 -0.52
CA LEU A 401 13.69 -2.39 -1.30
C LEU A 401 14.52 -3.64 -0.95
N LEU A 402 15.85 -3.50 -0.87
CA LEU A 402 16.75 -4.59 -0.47
C LEU A 402 16.51 -4.99 0.98
N ASP A 403 16.30 -4.03 1.87
CA ASP A 403 15.99 -4.30 3.28
C ASP A 403 14.71 -5.13 3.44
N THR A 404 13.65 -4.77 2.71
CA THR A 404 12.39 -5.54 2.69
C THR A 404 12.58 -6.92 2.06
N ALA A 405 13.38 -7.01 1.00
CA ALA A 405 13.72 -8.30 0.38
C ALA A 405 14.49 -9.20 1.35
N CYS A 406 15.42 -8.65 2.13
CA CYS A 406 16.17 -9.38 3.16
C CYS A 406 15.25 -9.89 4.26
N ALA A 407 14.36 -9.02 4.77
CA ALA A 407 13.37 -9.40 5.77
C ALA A 407 12.45 -10.52 5.27
N ARG A 408 12.00 -10.45 4.01
CA ARG A 408 11.17 -11.50 3.38
C ARG A 408 11.90 -12.83 3.30
N VAL A 409 13.16 -12.83 2.87
CA VAL A 409 13.96 -14.06 2.81
C VAL A 409 14.15 -14.63 4.21
N ASN A 410 14.49 -13.81 5.21
CA ASN A 410 14.62 -14.25 6.59
C ASN A 410 13.31 -14.88 7.12
N LEU A 411 12.17 -14.22 6.92
CA LEU A 411 10.86 -14.74 7.31
C LEU A 411 10.54 -16.07 6.62
N SER A 412 10.78 -16.17 5.31
CA SER A 412 10.52 -17.40 4.55
C SER A 412 11.35 -18.61 5.03
N GLN A 413 12.49 -18.34 5.67
CA GLN A 413 13.40 -19.37 6.18
C GLN A 413 13.06 -19.83 7.60
N ASN A 414 12.35 -19.00 8.37
CA ASN A 414 12.11 -19.21 9.81
C ASN A 414 10.63 -19.42 10.15
N SER A 415 9.71 -19.09 9.25
CA SER A 415 8.27 -19.15 9.46
C SER A 415 7.56 -20.01 8.41
N ALA A 416 6.30 -20.37 8.69
CA ALA A 416 5.44 -21.03 7.70
C ALA A 416 5.15 -20.08 6.53
N PRO A 417 4.99 -20.57 5.30
CA PRO A 417 4.60 -19.75 4.16
C PRO A 417 3.19 -19.19 4.36
N GLY A 418 2.96 -17.93 3.98
CA GLY A 418 1.65 -17.28 4.14
C GLY A 418 0.50 -18.06 3.49
N MET A 419 0.73 -18.71 2.35
CA MET A 419 -0.27 -19.58 1.71
C MET A 419 -0.73 -20.74 2.60
N LEU A 420 0.18 -21.30 3.41
CA LEU A 420 -0.16 -22.37 4.35
C LEU A 420 -0.93 -21.82 5.55
N GLU A 421 -0.55 -20.64 6.04
CA GLU A 421 -1.25 -19.93 7.11
C GLU A 421 -2.67 -19.54 6.69
N ASP A 422 -2.87 -19.03 5.47
CA ASP A 422 -4.17 -18.67 4.91
C ASP A 422 -5.09 -19.90 4.79
N LEU A 423 -4.55 -21.01 4.26
CA LEU A 423 -5.29 -22.28 4.21
C LEU A 423 -5.65 -22.77 5.62
N GLN A 424 -4.75 -22.62 6.60
CA GLN A 424 -5.01 -23.01 7.98
C GLN A 424 -6.13 -22.18 8.60
N GLN A 425 -6.10 -20.86 8.41
CA GLN A 425 -7.17 -19.97 8.88
C GLN A 425 -8.52 -20.31 8.23
N ARG A 426 -8.53 -20.60 6.92
CA ARG A 426 -9.74 -21.05 6.21
C ARG A 426 -10.26 -22.38 6.75
N ALA A 427 -9.37 -23.36 6.98
CA ALA A 427 -9.73 -24.65 7.54
C ALA A 427 -10.34 -24.51 8.95
N ASP A 428 -9.75 -23.67 9.81
CA ASP A 428 -10.24 -23.41 11.15
C ASP A 428 -11.60 -22.70 11.15
N ALA A 429 -11.81 -21.77 10.21
CA ALA A 429 -13.10 -21.11 9.99
C ALA A 429 -14.19 -22.11 9.58
N HIS A 430 -13.92 -22.95 8.57
CA HIS A 430 -14.86 -23.97 8.12
C HIS A 430 -15.15 -25.01 9.20
N ARG A 431 -14.14 -25.41 9.98
CA ARG A 431 -14.32 -26.33 11.10
C ARG A 431 -15.26 -25.75 12.16
N THR A 432 -15.07 -24.48 12.52
CA THR A 432 -15.92 -23.77 13.49
C THR A 432 -17.36 -23.70 12.99
N GLU A 433 -17.55 -23.43 11.70
CA GLU A 433 -18.86 -23.40 11.06
C GLU A 433 -19.53 -24.77 11.05
N LEU A 434 -18.80 -25.84 10.65
CA LEU A 434 -19.27 -27.22 10.70
C LEU A 434 -19.70 -27.64 12.11
N GLU A 435 -18.92 -27.30 13.14
CA GLU A 435 -19.25 -27.60 14.53
C GLU A 435 -20.52 -26.86 15.00
N ARG A 436 -20.79 -25.66 14.48
CA ARG A 436 -22.03 -24.94 14.76
C ARG A 436 -23.22 -25.60 14.04
N LEU A 437 -23.12 -25.81 12.73
CA LEU A 437 -24.20 -26.38 11.92
C LEU A 437 -24.56 -27.80 12.35
N ARG A 438 -23.57 -28.64 12.69
CA ARG A 438 -23.82 -29.99 13.23
C ARG A 438 -24.57 -29.97 14.56
N ARG A 439 -24.29 -28.99 15.43
CA ARG A 439 -25.04 -28.81 16.69
C ARG A 439 -26.47 -28.37 16.44
N GLU A 440 -26.68 -27.41 15.54
CA GLU A 440 -28.03 -26.95 15.15
C GLU A 440 -28.83 -28.07 14.48
N HIS A 441 -28.19 -28.85 13.61
CA HIS A 441 -28.79 -30.02 12.97
C HIS A 441 -29.19 -31.09 14.00
N ALA A 442 -28.32 -31.37 14.98
CA ALA A 442 -28.63 -32.29 16.07
C ALA A 442 -29.79 -31.79 16.96
N MET A 443 -30.05 -30.48 16.99
CA MET A 443 -31.19 -29.86 17.69
C MET A 443 -32.46 -29.75 16.82
N GLY A 444 -32.45 -30.28 15.60
CA GLY A 444 -33.62 -30.41 14.73
C GLY A 444 -33.69 -29.41 13.56
N ALA A 445 -32.64 -28.64 13.29
CA ALA A 445 -32.58 -27.77 12.12
C ALA A 445 -32.15 -28.56 10.85
N GLU A 446 -32.65 -28.18 9.66
CA GLU A 446 -32.30 -28.85 8.40
C GLU A 446 -31.05 -28.19 7.78
N HIS A 447 -29.86 -28.73 8.09
CA HIS A 447 -28.56 -28.23 7.60
C HIS A 447 -27.71 -29.32 6.93
N LEU A 448 -28.31 -30.43 6.51
CA LEU A 448 -27.56 -31.58 5.98
C LEU A 448 -26.78 -31.24 4.69
N GLU A 449 -27.41 -30.53 3.75
CA GLU A 449 -26.76 -30.14 2.48
C GLU A 449 -25.60 -29.14 2.69
N PRO A 450 -25.76 -28.02 3.44
CA PRO A 450 -24.64 -27.14 3.77
C PRO A 450 -23.49 -27.84 4.50
N ILE A 451 -23.80 -28.78 5.40
CA ILE A 451 -22.79 -29.58 6.10
C ILE A 451 -21.99 -30.42 5.11
N LEU A 452 -22.65 -31.13 4.19
CA LEU A 452 -21.97 -31.96 3.18
C LEU A 452 -21.12 -31.11 2.23
N ALA A 453 -21.60 -29.95 1.80
CA ALA A 453 -20.85 -29.02 0.95
C ALA A 453 -19.59 -28.48 1.68
N LEU A 454 -19.74 -28.08 2.95
CA LEU A 454 -18.61 -27.63 3.78
C LEU A 454 -17.63 -28.75 4.11
N GLU A 455 -18.08 -29.99 4.28
CA GLU A 455 -17.22 -31.16 4.44
C GLU A 455 -16.38 -31.41 3.18
N GLN A 456 -16.99 -31.35 1.99
CA GLN A 456 -16.27 -31.48 0.72
C GLN A 456 -15.23 -30.37 0.53
N GLU A 457 -15.58 -29.13 0.87
CA GLU A 457 -14.65 -28.00 0.80
C GLU A 457 -13.52 -28.13 1.84
N ALA A 458 -13.83 -28.57 3.06
CA ALA A 458 -12.83 -28.84 4.09
C ALA A 458 -11.86 -29.95 3.67
N ASP A 459 -12.36 -31.03 3.05
CA ASP A 459 -11.53 -32.11 2.50
C ASP A 459 -10.63 -31.60 1.36
N ARG A 460 -11.15 -30.71 0.50
CA ARG A 460 -10.36 -30.05 -0.55
C ARG A 460 -9.24 -29.21 0.05
N ILE A 461 -9.56 -28.35 1.02
CA ILE A 461 -8.58 -27.51 1.72
C ILE A 461 -7.53 -28.38 2.42
N ALA A 462 -7.93 -29.47 3.09
CA ALA A 462 -7.00 -30.39 3.74
C ALA A 462 -6.05 -31.06 2.73
N SER A 463 -6.56 -31.49 1.58
CA SER A 463 -5.73 -32.05 0.50
C SER A 463 -4.75 -31.01 -0.08
N GLU A 464 -5.18 -29.76 -0.24
CA GLU A 464 -4.33 -28.65 -0.68
C GLU A 464 -3.23 -28.35 0.35
N GLN A 465 -3.59 -28.30 1.64
CA GLN A 465 -2.65 -28.12 2.73
C GLN A 465 -1.61 -29.23 2.79
N GLU A 466 -2.01 -30.50 2.67
CA GLU A 466 -1.08 -31.63 2.70
C GLU A 466 -0.08 -31.56 1.53
N THR A 467 -0.58 -31.23 0.34
CA THR A 467 0.25 -31.04 -0.86
C THR A 467 1.25 -29.89 -0.67
N LEU A 468 0.79 -28.76 -0.14
CA LEU A 468 1.62 -27.58 0.08
C LEU A 468 2.65 -27.79 1.20
N ALA A 469 2.25 -28.45 2.29
CA ALA A 469 3.12 -28.78 3.42
C ALA A 469 4.22 -29.76 2.99
N ALA A 470 3.88 -30.80 2.20
CA ALA A 470 4.86 -31.72 1.65
C ALA A 470 5.88 -31.01 0.74
N ARG A 471 5.40 -30.10 -0.10
CA ARG A 471 6.26 -29.26 -0.95
C ARG A 471 7.18 -28.36 -0.13
N TRP A 472 6.64 -27.66 0.87
CA TRP A 472 7.41 -26.79 1.75
C TRP A 472 8.49 -27.56 2.52
N GLN A 473 8.16 -28.75 3.04
CA GLN A 473 9.12 -29.60 3.73
C GLN A 473 10.26 -30.04 2.79
N ARG A 474 9.94 -30.36 1.53
CA ARG A 474 10.95 -30.70 0.54
C ARG A 474 11.85 -29.51 0.18
N GLU A 475 11.29 -28.31 0.03
CA GLU A 475 12.06 -27.08 -0.19
C GLU A 475 12.98 -26.76 1.00
N GLN A 476 12.53 -27.00 2.24
CA GLN A 476 13.35 -26.87 3.45
C GLN A 476 14.53 -27.85 3.46
N GLU A 477 14.29 -29.13 3.15
CA GLU A 477 15.34 -30.15 3.08
C GLU A 477 16.43 -29.80 2.06
N LEU A 478 16.01 -29.36 0.87
CA LEU A 478 16.94 -28.97 -0.19
C LEU A 478 17.74 -27.72 0.20
N THR A 479 17.09 -26.75 0.84
CA THR A 479 17.77 -25.52 1.28
C THR A 479 18.74 -25.78 2.43
N ALA A 480 18.38 -26.66 3.38
CA ALA A 480 19.28 -27.11 4.43
C ALA A 480 20.51 -27.83 3.86
N ALA A 481 20.32 -28.70 2.86
CA ALA A 481 21.42 -29.37 2.16
C ALA A 481 22.33 -28.37 1.41
N LEU A 482 21.75 -27.33 0.78
CA LEU A 482 22.52 -26.27 0.13
C LEU A 482 23.35 -25.47 1.14
N ARG A 483 22.80 -25.12 2.30
CA ARG A 483 23.54 -24.45 3.37
C ARG A 483 24.71 -25.28 3.89
N ASP A 484 24.52 -26.59 4.07
CA ASP A 484 25.60 -27.49 4.49
C ASP A 484 26.71 -27.58 3.43
N LEU A 485 26.36 -27.77 2.16
CA LEU A 485 27.31 -27.80 1.05
C LEU A 485 28.12 -26.50 0.93
N LYS A 486 27.46 -25.33 1.12
CA LYS A 486 28.15 -24.03 1.16
C LYS A 486 29.14 -23.94 2.30
N ARG A 487 28.73 -24.31 3.51
CA ARG A 487 29.61 -24.30 4.69
C ARG A 487 30.86 -25.14 4.44
N ARG A 488 30.69 -26.37 3.93
CA ARG A 488 31.80 -27.28 3.58
C ARG A 488 32.71 -26.69 2.50
N LEU A 489 32.14 -26.01 1.49
CA LEU A 489 32.91 -25.36 0.43
C LEU A 489 33.73 -24.16 0.96
N HIS A 490 33.17 -23.38 1.88
CA HIS A 490 33.87 -22.25 2.51
C HIS A 490 35.03 -22.75 3.39
N GLU A 491 34.79 -23.76 4.22
CA GLU A 491 35.84 -24.40 5.05
C GLU A 491 36.96 -25.02 4.20
N SER A 492 36.62 -25.61 3.04
CA SER A 492 37.62 -26.16 2.11
C SER A 492 38.43 -25.06 1.39
N SER A 493 37.84 -23.89 1.16
CA SER A 493 38.52 -22.77 0.49
C SER A 493 39.51 -22.09 1.43
N GLN A 494 39.13 -21.89 2.70
CA GLN A 494 40.02 -21.35 3.73
C GLN A 494 41.22 -22.26 4.02
N ARG A 495 41.02 -23.59 4.07
CA ARG A 495 42.13 -24.55 4.27
C ARG A 495 43.17 -24.55 3.15
N ASN A 496 42.80 -24.17 1.93
CA ASN A 496 43.74 -24.08 0.80
C ASN A 496 44.55 -22.77 0.79
N GLU A 497 44.15 -21.74 1.54
CA GLU A 497 44.93 -20.50 1.68
C GLU A 497 46.04 -20.62 2.74
N ASP A 498 45.89 -21.54 3.70
CA ASP A 498 46.83 -21.72 4.83
C ASP A 498 47.82 -22.91 4.68
N VAL A 499 47.70 -23.74 3.64
CA VAL A 499 48.52 -24.97 3.51
C VAL A 499 49.26 -25.03 2.17
N GLU A 500 50.57 -24.75 2.21
CA GLU A 500 51.53 -25.29 1.24
C GLU A 500 51.52 -26.82 1.35
N GLU A 501 51.14 -27.49 0.27
CA GLU A 501 51.38 -28.89 -0.08
C GLU A 501 51.73 -29.84 1.09
N THR A 502 50.73 -30.48 1.71
CA THR A 502 50.84 -31.87 2.21
C THR A 502 49.46 -32.34 2.71
N ASP A 503 49.11 -33.59 2.39
CA ASP A 503 47.88 -34.32 2.79
C ASP A 503 46.57 -34.09 2.00
N ALA A 504 46.61 -34.35 0.70
CA ALA A 504 45.44 -34.44 -0.19
C ALA A 504 44.78 -35.84 -0.23
N ALA A 505 44.27 -36.37 0.90
CA ALA A 505 43.72 -37.74 0.89
C ALA A 505 42.32 -37.98 1.52
N THR A 506 41.67 -37.02 2.18
CA THR A 506 40.34 -37.29 2.79
C THR A 506 39.32 -36.15 2.76
N ALA A 507 39.51 -35.10 1.95
CA ALA A 507 38.51 -34.05 1.77
C ALA A 507 37.91 -34.14 0.36
N ASP A 508 36.57 -34.12 0.25
CA ASP A 508 35.88 -33.98 -1.04
C ASP A 508 36.47 -32.80 -1.80
N ALA A 509 36.93 -33.04 -3.04
CA ALA A 509 37.55 -32.00 -3.85
C ALA A 509 36.59 -30.79 -3.98
N PRO A 510 37.08 -29.54 -3.87
CA PRO A 510 36.22 -28.35 -3.95
C PRO A 510 35.41 -28.29 -5.26
N GLU A 511 35.88 -28.93 -6.33
CA GLU A 511 35.14 -29.09 -7.58
C GLU A 511 33.91 -30.01 -7.48
N THR A 512 33.98 -31.10 -6.71
CA THR A 512 32.84 -32.02 -6.53
C THR A 512 31.75 -31.36 -5.68
N LEU A 513 32.14 -30.62 -4.63
CA LEU A 513 31.22 -29.82 -3.81
C LEU A 513 30.51 -28.72 -4.62
N ARG A 514 31.23 -28.01 -5.50
CA ARG A 514 30.63 -27.02 -6.41
C ARG A 514 29.61 -27.65 -7.36
N ARG A 515 29.92 -28.83 -7.89
CA ARG A 515 29.01 -29.57 -8.78
C ARG A 515 27.75 -30.02 -8.04
N HIS A 516 27.89 -30.63 -6.86
CA HIS A 516 26.75 -31.02 -6.03
C HIS A 516 25.87 -29.81 -5.64
N LEU A 517 26.48 -28.67 -5.34
CA LEU A 517 25.76 -27.43 -5.03
C LEU A 517 24.97 -26.92 -6.24
N GLN A 518 25.55 -26.95 -7.45
CA GLN A 518 24.82 -26.60 -8.69
C GLN A 518 23.67 -27.57 -8.99
N ASP A 519 23.89 -28.88 -8.81
CA ASP A 519 22.88 -29.90 -9.06
C ASP A 519 21.70 -29.75 -8.08
N LYS A 520 21.98 -29.52 -6.79
CA LYS A 520 20.94 -29.26 -5.78
C LYS A 520 20.18 -27.97 -6.02
N ARG A 521 20.85 -26.92 -6.53
CA ARG A 521 20.17 -25.67 -6.94
C ARG A 521 19.22 -25.89 -8.12
N ARG A 522 19.61 -26.71 -9.10
CA ARG A 522 18.72 -27.08 -10.21
C ARG A 522 17.53 -27.91 -9.74
N GLU A 523 17.76 -28.85 -8.82
CA GLU A 523 16.68 -29.62 -8.20
C GLU A 523 15.68 -28.68 -7.48
N LEU A 524 16.17 -27.75 -6.65
CA LEU A 524 15.35 -26.76 -5.97
C LEU A 524 14.55 -25.89 -6.97
N ALA A 525 15.21 -25.34 -7.98
CA ALA A 525 14.55 -24.52 -9.00
C ALA A 525 13.46 -25.28 -9.78
N SER A 526 13.67 -26.56 -10.06
CA SER A 526 12.69 -27.41 -10.74
C SER A 526 11.45 -27.70 -9.89
N GLN A 527 11.61 -27.83 -8.57
CA GLN A 527 10.49 -28.04 -7.65
C GLN A 527 9.75 -26.74 -7.32
N GLN A 528 10.45 -25.61 -7.29
CA GLN A 528 9.88 -24.31 -6.96
C GLN A 528 8.99 -23.74 -8.08
N GLY A 529 9.25 -24.11 -9.34
CA GLY A 529 8.46 -23.64 -10.47
C GLY A 529 8.39 -22.11 -10.52
N GLU A 530 7.16 -21.58 -10.53
CA GLU A 530 6.86 -20.14 -10.60
C GLU A 530 6.63 -19.50 -9.21
N THR A 531 6.19 -20.28 -8.23
CA THR A 531 5.79 -19.82 -6.89
C THR A 531 6.66 -20.45 -5.80
N PRO A 532 7.89 -19.98 -5.57
CA PRO A 532 8.74 -20.50 -4.50
C PRO A 532 8.11 -20.26 -3.12
N LEU A 533 8.05 -21.27 -2.26
CA LEU A 533 7.56 -21.13 -0.87
C LEU A 533 8.65 -20.67 0.07
N LEU A 534 9.91 -21.00 -0.25
CA LEU A 534 11.07 -20.64 0.54
C LEU A 534 12.16 -20.03 -0.35
N HIS A 535 12.73 -18.91 0.09
CA HIS A 535 13.85 -18.28 -0.61
C HIS A 535 15.18 -18.60 0.09
N GLU A 536 16.16 -19.13 -0.64
CA GLU A 536 17.51 -19.43 -0.12
C GLU A 536 18.29 -18.14 0.20
N ARG A 537 18.09 -17.09 -0.62
CA ARG A 537 18.87 -15.86 -0.66
C ARG A 537 18.08 -14.76 -1.36
N VAL A 538 18.56 -13.52 -1.27
CA VAL A 538 17.99 -12.40 -2.01
C VAL A 538 18.55 -12.42 -3.43
N ASP A 539 17.68 -12.76 -4.39
CA ASP A 539 17.96 -12.72 -5.83
C ASP A 539 17.10 -11.67 -6.54
N ALA A 540 17.24 -11.56 -7.86
CA ALA A 540 16.44 -10.64 -8.66
C ALA A 540 14.92 -10.93 -8.60
N GLN A 541 14.51 -12.19 -8.37
CA GLN A 541 13.11 -12.59 -8.29
C GLN A 541 12.47 -12.12 -6.99
N VAL A 542 13.18 -12.23 -5.86
CA VAL A 542 12.72 -11.67 -4.57
C VAL A 542 12.53 -10.17 -4.70
N VAL A 543 13.52 -9.46 -5.25
CA VAL A 543 13.45 -8.00 -5.44
C VAL A 543 12.24 -7.61 -6.31
N ALA A 544 12.02 -8.33 -7.41
CA ALA A 544 10.85 -8.14 -8.26
C ALA A 544 9.53 -8.37 -7.51
N SER A 545 9.43 -9.44 -6.70
CA SER A 545 8.23 -9.72 -5.91
C SER A 545 7.90 -8.59 -4.93
N VAL A 546 8.91 -7.99 -4.29
CA VAL A 546 8.70 -6.87 -3.36
C VAL A 546 8.21 -5.62 -4.10
N ILE A 547 8.75 -5.33 -5.28
CA ILE A 547 8.25 -4.22 -6.11
C ILE A 547 6.81 -4.49 -6.54
N ALA A 548 6.47 -5.73 -6.87
CA ALA A 548 5.11 -6.09 -7.24
C ALA A 548 4.12 -5.79 -6.12
N ASP A 549 4.47 -6.15 -4.88
CA ASP A 549 3.61 -5.87 -3.73
C ASP A 549 3.50 -4.36 -3.43
N TRP A 550 4.59 -3.61 -3.62
CA TRP A 550 4.60 -2.15 -3.40
C TRP A 550 3.83 -1.37 -4.46
N THR A 551 3.83 -1.85 -5.70
CA THR A 551 3.29 -1.11 -6.86
C THR A 551 1.97 -1.69 -7.38
N GLY A 552 1.62 -2.91 -6.98
CA GLY A 552 0.53 -3.70 -7.57
C GLY A 552 0.83 -4.22 -8.98
N ILE A 553 1.99 -3.91 -9.55
CA ILE A 553 2.38 -4.31 -10.90
C ILE A 553 3.15 -5.63 -10.75
N PRO A 554 2.68 -6.78 -11.27
CA PRO A 554 3.47 -8.01 -11.22
C PRO A 554 4.85 -7.74 -11.85
N VAL A 555 5.97 -8.07 -11.18
CA VAL A 555 7.34 -7.81 -11.72
C VAL A 555 8.14 -9.10 -11.96
N GLY A 556 7.56 -10.28 -11.71
CA GLY A 556 8.20 -11.62 -11.68
C GLY A 556 9.01 -12.07 -12.92
N ARG A 557 8.95 -13.33 -13.37
CA ARG A 557 9.65 -13.82 -14.59
C ARG A 557 9.00 -13.29 -15.88
N MET A 558 8.77 -11.98 -15.92
CA MET A 558 7.99 -11.22 -16.88
C MET A 558 8.44 -11.32 -18.32
N GLN A 559 9.70 -11.63 -18.63
CA GLN A 559 10.06 -11.69 -20.04
C GLN A 559 9.39 -12.85 -20.78
N VAL A 560 9.16 -13.98 -20.12
CA VAL A 560 8.50 -15.13 -20.76
C VAL A 560 6.98 -15.00 -20.65
N ASP A 561 6.48 -14.63 -19.48
CA ASP A 561 5.03 -14.48 -19.24
C ASP A 561 4.41 -13.27 -19.94
N GLU A 562 5.11 -12.12 -20.07
CA GLU A 562 4.62 -10.99 -20.88
C GLU A 562 4.56 -11.38 -22.37
N ILE A 563 5.52 -12.18 -22.86
CA ILE A 563 5.49 -12.64 -24.25
C ILE A 563 4.30 -13.57 -24.47
N HIS A 564 4.10 -14.56 -23.59
CA HIS A 564 2.93 -15.44 -23.68
C HIS A 564 1.61 -14.68 -23.53
N GLY A 565 1.54 -13.72 -22.61
CA GLY A 565 0.37 -12.84 -22.43
C GLY A 565 0.06 -12.01 -23.66
N VAL A 566 1.07 -11.42 -24.31
CA VAL A 566 0.88 -10.63 -25.54
C VAL A 566 0.58 -11.51 -26.75
N LEU A 567 1.10 -12.74 -26.79
CA LEU A 567 0.78 -13.73 -27.82
C LEU A 567 -0.65 -14.26 -27.69
N GLY A 568 -1.17 -14.41 -26.47
CA GLY A 568 -2.56 -14.81 -26.18
C GLY A 568 -3.55 -13.65 -26.00
N LEU A 569 -3.09 -12.41 -26.20
CA LEU A 569 -3.87 -11.19 -25.94
C LEU A 569 -5.14 -11.15 -26.78
N ARG A 570 -5.08 -11.66 -28.02
CA ARG A 570 -6.23 -11.66 -28.92
C ARG A 570 -7.35 -12.53 -28.35
N GLU A 571 -7.04 -13.77 -28.02
CA GLU A 571 -8.00 -14.75 -27.51
C GLU A 571 -8.62 -14.26 -26.20
N ALA A 572 -7.82 -13.67 -25.32
CA ALA A 572 -8.31 -13.11 -24.07
C ALA A 572 -9.24 -11.91 -24.28
N MET A 573 -8.87 -10.97 -25.17
CA MET A 573 -9.73 -9.82 -25.49
C MET A 573 -11.04 -10.23 -26.19
N GLN A 574 -11.03 -11.30 -26.99
CA GLN A 574 -12.21 -11.82 -27.68
C GLN A 574 -13.28 -12.39 -26.72
N GLN A 575 -12.89 -12.83 -25.51
CA GLN A 575 -13.84 -13.27 -24.49
C GLN A 575 -14.77 -12.13 -24.03
N ARG A 576 -14.34 -10.88 -24.20
CA ARG A 576 -15.01 -9.68 -23.69
C ARG A 576 -15.52 -8.77 -24.81
N VAL A 577 -14.78 -8.66 -25.92
CA VAL A 577 -15.14 -7.82 -27.08
C VAL A 577 -15.56 -8.68 -28.26
N VAL A 578 -16.86 -8.68 -28.55
CA VAL A 578 -17.47 -9.53 -29.59
C VAL A 578 -17.66 -8.77 -30.91
N GLY A 579 -17.33 -9.42 -32.02
CA GLY A 579 -17.66 -8.94 -33.38
C GLY A 579 -16.74 -7.84 -33.92
N GLN A 580 -15.57 -7.62 -33.32
CA GLN A 580 -14.61 -6.57 -33.70
C GLN A 580 -13.19 -7.13 -33.94
N ASP A 581 -13.09 -8.29 -34.58
CA ASP A 581 -11.83 -9.03 -34.74
C ASP A 581 -10.72 -8.21 -35.42
N HIS A 582 -11.06 -7.41 -36.43
CA HIS A 582 -10.11 -6.54 -37.13
C HIS A 582 -9.53 -5.47 -36.20
N ALA A 583 -10.35 -4.88 -35.32
CA ALA A 583 -9.93 -3.88 -34.36
C ALA A 583 -8.99 -4.49 -33.31
N LEU A 584 -9.36 -5.66 -32.77
CA LEU A 584 -8.51 -6.41 -31.83
C LEU A 584 -7.17 -6.80 -32.47
N ASN A 585 -7.18 -7.26 -33.72
CA ASN A 585 -5.95 -7.58 -34.45
C ASN A 585 -5.03 -6.36 -34.64
N ALA A 586 -5.59 -5.18 -34.94
CA ALA A 586 -4.81 -3.96 -35.07
C ALA A 586 -4.14 -3.57 -33.74
N VAL A 587 -4.90 -3.60 -32.64
CA VAL A 587 -4.39 -3.34 -31.29
C VAL A 587 -3.29 -4.33 -30.91
N VAL A 588 -3.52 -5.63 -31.10
CA VAL A 588 -2.56 -6.69 -30.77
C VAL A 588 -1.26 -6.52 -31.55
N ARG A 589 -1.31 -6.18 -32.85
CA ARG A 589 -0.10 -5.92 -33.67
C ARG A 589 0.71 -4.75 -33.13
N THR A 590 0.07 -3.65 -32.75
CA THR A 590 0.76 -2.49 -32.15
C THR A 590 1.39 -2.88 -30.82
N MET A 591 0.68 -3.63 -29.97
CA MET A 591 1.20 -4.12 -28.69
C MET A 591 2.40 -5.08 -28.86
N GLN A 592 2.32 -6.03 -29.79
CA GLN A 592 3.42 -6.93 -30.13
C GLN A 592 4.66 -6.15 -30.60
N THR A 593 4.47 -5.13 -31.44
CA THR A 593 5.55 -4.26 -31.92
C THR A 593 6.19 -3.49 -30.76
N ALA A 594 5.39 -2.90 -29.88
CA ALA A 594 5.90 -2.18 -28.71
C ALA A 594 6.66 -3.09 -27.75
N ARG A 595 6.16 -4.31 -27.52
CA ARG A 595 6.78 -5.30 -26.61
C ARG A 595 8.05 -5.93 -27.17
N SER A 596 8.15 -6.08 -28.49
CA SER A 596 9.38 -6.52 -29.16
C SER A 596 10.53 -5.50 -29.07
N LYS A 597 10.29 -4.30 -28.52
CA LYS A 597 11.23 -3.16 -28.45
C LYS A 597 11.75 -2.71 -29.81
N LEU A 598 11.03 -3.00 -30.88
CA LEU A 598 11.34 -2.56 -32.25
C LEU A 598 10.77 -1.16 -32.56
N GLY A 599 9.86 -0.64 -31.72
CA GLY A 599 9.33 0.73 -31.82
C GLY A 599 10.23 1.79 -31.16
N ASP A 600 9.86 3.09 -31.29
CA ASP A 600 10.58 4.19 -30.61
C ASP A 600 10.33 4.09 -29.09
N PRO A 601 11.37 3.90 -28.26
CA PRO A 601 11.23 3.71 -26.81
C PRO A 601 10.76 4.98 -26.08
N ARG A 602 10.73 6.13 -26.75
CA ARG A 602 10.26 7.40 -26.18
C ARG A 602 8.77 7.62 -26.37
N ARG A 603 8.07 6.76 -27.12
CA ARG A 603 6.63 6.91 -27.34
C ARG A 603 5.85 6.05 -26.34
N PRO A 604 4.57 6.40 -26.06
CA PRO A 604 3.66 5.49 -25.38
C PRO A 604 3.58 4.13 -26.10
N LEU A 605 3.21 3.07 -25.38
CA LEU A 605 3.18 1.70 -25.91
C LEU A 605 2.20 1.54 -27.07
N GLY A 606 1.12 2.31 -27.06
CA GLY A 606 0.15 2.38 -28.14
C GLY A 606 -0.72 3.61 -27.98
N VAL A 607 -1.11 4.20 -29.11
CA VAL A 607 -1.96 5.39 -29.15
C VAL A 607 -3.07 5.12 -30.16
N PHE A 608 -4.26 4.81 -29.67
CA PHE A 608 -5.38 4.35 -30.49
C PHE A 608 -6.51 5.38 -30.51
N LEU A 609 -7.10 5.61 -31.69
CA LEU A 609 -8.36 6.32 -31.85
C LEU A 609 -9.42 5.34 -32.35
N LEU A 610 -10.27 4.87 -31.45
CA LEU A 610 -11.37 3.95 -31.73
C LEU A 610 -12.58 4.75 -32.23
N VAL A 611 -12.93 4.57 -33.51
CA VAL A 611 -13.98 5.34 -34.20
C VAL A 611 -15.15 4.42 -34.50
N GLY A 612 -16.38 4.80 -34.13
CA GLY A 612 -17.55 4.03 -34.55
C GLY A 612 -18.81 4.37 -33.78
N PRO A 613 -19.91 3.64 -34.01
CA PRO A 613 -21.17 3.84 -33.32
C PRO A 613 -21.10 3.63 -31.80
N SER A 614 -22.11 4.11 -31.07
CA SER A 614 -22.18 3.90 -29.62
C SER A 614 -22.54 2.45 -29.28
N GLY A 615 -21.94 1.89 -28.23
CA GLY A 615 -22.28 0.56 -27.74
C GLY A 615 -21.75 -0.61 -28.57
N VAL A 616 -20.70 -0.42 -29.38
CA VAL A 616 -20.06 -1.48 -30.19
C VAL A 616 -18.82 -2.12 -29.53
N GLY A 617 -18.43 -1.68 -28.33
CA GLY A 617 -17.31 -2.27 -27.57
C GLY A 617 -16.02 -1.45 -27.51
N LYS A 618 -16.03 -0.16 -27.89
CA LYS A 618 -14.85 0.72 -27.84
C LYS A 618 -14.25 0.84 -26.43
N THR A 619 -15.08 1.19 -25.44
CA THR A 619 -14.69 1.27 -24.02
C THR A 619 -14.28 -0.10 -23.47
N GLU A 620 -14.98 -1.15 -23.86
CA GLU A 620 -14.70 -2.53 -23.44
C GLU A 620 -13.31 -3.00 -23.91
N THR A 621 -12.88 -2.54 -25.08
CA THR A 621 -11.54 -2.81 -25.60
C THR A 621 -10.45 -2.22 -24.69
N ALA A 622 -10.67 -1.02 -24.15
CA ALA A 622 -9.72 -0.39 -23.22
C ALA A 622 -9.67 -1.12 -21.87
N LEU A 623 -10.84 -1.56 -21.37
CA LEU A 623 -10.91 -2.38 -20.16
C LEU A 623 -10.19 -3.71 -20.34
N ALA A 624 -10.49 -4.44 -21.42
CA ALA A 624 -9.84 -5.70 -21.74
C ALA A 624 -8.30 -5.54 -21.86
N LEU A 625 -7.83 -4.42 -22.43
CA LEU A 625 -6.39 -4.13 -22.45
C LEU A 625 -5.82 -3.89 -21.06
N ALA A 626 -6.53 -3.18 -20.18
CA ALA A 626 -6.06 -2.89 -18.84
C ALA A 626 -5.91 -4.18 -18.01
N GLU A 627 -6.93 -5.04 -18.07
CA GLU A 627 -6.96 -6.35 -17.43
C GLU A 627 -5.81 -7.24 -17.92
N GLN A 628 -5.63 -7.36 -19.24
CA GLN A 628 -4.66 -8.29 -19.81
C GLN A 628 -3.22 -7.80 -19.72
N LEU A 629 -2.96 -6.50 -19.82
CA LEU A 629 -1.61 -5.94 -19.79
C LEU A 629 -1.12 -5.62 -18.38
N TYR A 630 -2.01 -5.23 -17.48
CA TYR A 630 -1.66 -4.74 -16.15
C TYR A 630 -2.30 -5.54 -15.02
N GLY A 631 -3.09 -6.57 -15.33
CA GLY A 631 -3.64 -7.54 -14.36
C GLY A 631 -4.86 -7.05 -13.58
N SER A 632 -5.41 -5.87 -13.89
CA SER A 632 -6.54 -5.30 -13.15
C SER A 632 -7.34 -4.30 -13.98
N ASP A 633 -8.67 -4.32 -13.85
CA ASP A 633 -9.58 -3.30 -14.40
C ASP A 633 -9.28 -1.90 -13.81
N ASP A 634 -8.77 -1.83 -12.57
CA ASP A 634 -8.40 -0.57 -11.90
C ASP A 634 -7.16 0.07 -12.53
N ALA A 635 -6.39 -0.65 -13.36
CA ALA A 635 -5.27 -0.09 -14.09
C ALA A 635 -5.70 0.82 -15.26
N MET A 636 -7.01 1.03 -15.45
CA MET A 636 -7.54 2.00 -16.41
C MET A 636 -7.89 3.34 -15.73
N THR A 637 -7.36 4.43 -16.27
CA THR A 637 -7.80 5.80 -15.94
C THR A 637 -8.76 6.29 -16.99
N VAL A 638 -10.00 6.57 -16.61
CA VAL A 638 -11.02 7.13 -17.52
C VAL A 638 -11.11 8.63 -17.33
N ILE A 639 -10.96 9.38 -18.42
CA ILE A 639 -11.15 10.83 -18.44
C ILE A 639 -12.23 11.15 -19.47
N ASN A 640 -13.35 11.70 -18.99
CA ASN A 640 -14.45 12.10 -19.84
C ASN A 640 -14.15 13.45 -20.51
N MET A 641 -13.98 13.45 -21.83
CA MET A 641 -13.65 14.66 -22.58
C MET A 641 -14.81 15.66 -22.68
N SER A 642 -16.05 15.24 -22.41
CA SER A 642 -17.19 16.15 -22.32
C SER A 642 -17.05 17.19 -21.19
N GLU A 643 -16.22 16.93 -20.17
CA GLU A 643 -15.94 17.90 -19.10
C GLU A 643 -14.98 19.02 -19.55
N PHE A 644 -14.21 18.77 -20.62
CA PHE A 644 -13.16 19.66 -21.14
C PHE A 644 -13.58 20.42 -22.40
N LYS A 645 -14.87 20.73 -22.52
CA LYS A 645 -15.45 21.54 -23.61
C LYS A 645 -14.97 22.98 -23.63
N GLU A 646 -14.62 23.53 -22.46
CA GLU A 646 -14.26 24.93 -22.28
C GLU A 646 -12.75 25.11 -22.22
N GLU A 647 -12.23 26.16 -22.84
CA GLU A 647 -10.78 26.42 -22.95
C GLU A 647 -10.07 26.48 -21.58
N HIS A 648 -10.67 27.11 -20.58
CA HIS A 648 -10.04 27.25 -19.26
C HIS A 648 -9.91 25.91 -18.50
N LYS A 649 -10.78 24.94 -18.80
CA LYS A 649 -10.73 23.60 -18.20
C LYS A 649 -9.62 22.73 -18.75
N VAL A 650 -9.09 23.06 -19.93
CA VAL A 650 -7.95 22.35 -20.55
C VAL A 650 -6.73 22.34 -19.62
N SER A 651 -6.50 23.44 -18.89
CA SER A 651 -5.42 23.54 -17.91
C SER A 651 -5.54 22.56 -16.74
N MET A 652 -6.75 22.09 -16.40
CA MET A 652 -6.94 21.11 -15.33
C MET A 652 -6.38 19.71 -15.68
N LEU A 653 -6.16 19.40 -16.96
CA LEU A 653 -5.50 18.14 -17.36
C LEU A 653 -4.03 18.11 -16.94
N THR A 654 -3.32 19.22 -17.13
CA THR A 654 -1.89 19.36 -16.81
C THR A 654 -1.62 19.90 -15.40
N GLY A 655 -2.58 20.64 -14.83
CA GLY A 655 -2.50 21.37 -13.58
C GLY A 655 -2.55 22.88 -13.78
N SER A 656 -3.14 23.60 -12.83
CA SER A 656 -3.25 25.06 -12.87
C SER A 656 -1.86 25.73 -12.85
N PRO A 657 -1.62 26.75 -13.68
CA PRO A 657 -0.36 27.49 -13.66
C PRO A 657 -0.21 28.36 -12.40
N PRO A 658 1.02 28.83 -12.06
CA PRO A 658 1.26 29.70 -10.92
C PRO A 658 0.35 30.93 -10.90
N GLY A 659 -0.38 31.13 -9.79
CA GLY A 659 -1.28 32.29 -9.60
C GLY A 659 -2.76 32.01 -9.82
N TYR A 660 -3.15 30.78 -10.18
CA TYR A 660 -4.56 30.35 -10.32
C TYR A 660 -4.99 29.44 -9.16
N VAL A 661 -6.30 29.38 -8.89
CA VAL A 661 -6.88 28.44 -7.91
C VAL A 661 -6.60 26.99 -8.35
N GLY A 662 -6.12 26.15 -7.43
CA GLY A 662 -5.65 24.78 -7.73
C GLY A 662 -4.16 24.69 -8.09
N TYR A 663 -3.38 25.78 -7.99
CA TYR A 663 -1.93 25.72 -8.13
C TYR A 663 -1.30 24.87 -7.01
N GLY A 664 -0.60 23.80 -7.40
CA GLY A 664 0.03 22.84 -6.49
C GLY A 664 -0.70 21.50 -6.32
N GLU A 665 -1.88 21.33 -6.96
CA GLU A 665 -2.68 20.09 -6.85
C GLU A 665 -2.44 19.08 -7.99
N GLY A 666 -1.50 19.35 -8.91
CA GLY A 666 -1.29 18.54 -10.11
C GLY A 666 -2.50 18.56 -11.06
N GLY A 667 -2.36 18.01 -12.26
CA GLY A 667 -3.46 17.90 -13.21
C GLY A 667 -4.14 16.54 -13.13
N VAL A 668 -5.40 16.45 -13.58
CA VAL A 668 -6.17 15.18 -13.58
C VAL A 668 -5.42 14.09 -14.36
N LEU A 669 -4.87 14.44 -15.52
CA LEU A 669 -4.10 13.50 -16.36
C LEU A 669 -2.70 13.26 -15.79
N THR A 670 -2.00 14.34 -15.40
CA THR A 670 -0.61 14.24 -14.93
C THR A 670 -0.50 13.51 -13.60
N GLU A 671 -1.44 13.68 -12.66
CA GLU A 671 -1.45 12.95 -11.40
C GLU A 671 -1.88 11.49 -11.57
N ALA A 672 -2.84 11.19 -12.45
CA ALA A 672 -3.26 9.81 -12.69
C ALA A 672 -2.08 8.96 -13.20
N VAL A 673 -1.36 9.46 -14.22
CA VAL A 673 -0.20 8.76 -14.79
C VAL A 673 0.99 8.77 -13.84
N ARG A 674 1.19 9.84 -13.06
CA ARG A 674 2.25 9.87 -12.03
C ARG A 674 2.03 8.80 -10.95
N ARG A 675 0.79 8.61 -10.51
CA ARG A 675 0.42 7.59 -9.51
C ARG A 675 0.49 6.18 -10.09
N ARG A 676 0.09 6.00 -11.35
CA ARG A 676 0.08 4.73 -12.07
C ARG A 676 0.74 4.87 -13.45
N PRO A 677 2.08 4.80 -13.54
CA PRO A 677 2.81 4.93 -14.80
C PRO A 677 2.56 3.79 -15.80
N TYR A 678 2.04 2.66 -15.30
CA TYR A 678 1.66 1.48 -16.05
C TYR A 678 0.14 1.39 -16.03
N SER A 679 -0.49 2.02 -17.01
CA SER A 679 -1.94 2.13 -17.06
C SER A 679 -2.45 2.32 -18.49
N VAL A 680 -3.72 1.99 -18.67
CA VAL A 680 -4.48 2.40 -19.85
C VAL A 680 -5.13 3.76 -19.55
N VAL A 681 -4.84 4.78 -20.35
CA VAL A 681 -5.50 6.09 -20.28
C VAL A 681 -6.60 6.12 -21.32
N LEU A 682 -7.85 6.05 -20.87
CA LEU A 682 -9.04 6.15 -21.71
C LEU A 682 -9.53 7.59 -21.76
N LEU A 683 -9.52 8.18 -22.96
CA LEU A 683 -10.09 9.49 -23.26
C LEU A 683 -11.43 9.29 -23.98
N ASP A 684 -12.52 9.35 -23.23
CA ASP A 684 -13.87 9.05 -23.76
C ASP A 684 -14.52 10.29 -24.39
N GLU A 685 -15.24 10.12 -25.50
CA GLU A 685 -15.94 11.18 -26.25
C GLU A 685 -15.02 12.31 -26.73
N MET A 686 -13.86 11.98 -27.32
CA MET A 686 -12.85 12.96 -27.72
C MET A 686 -13.37 14.04 -28.69
N GLU A 687 -14.42 13.78 -29.46
CA GLU A 687 -15.07 14.77 -30.34
C GLU A 687 -15.73 15.93 -29.58
N LYS A 688 -15.99 15.77 -28.28
CA LYS A 688 -16.60 16.80 -27.43
C LYS A 688 -15.57 17.72 -26.78
N ALA A 689 -14.29 17.37 -26.82
CA ALA A 689 -13.22 18.14 -26.18
C ALA A 689 -13.00 19.49 -26.88
N HIS A 690 -12.51 20.49 -26.14
CA HIS A 690 -11.97 21.70 -26.74
C HIS A 690 -10.76 21.36 -27.63
N PRO A 691 -10.57 22.00 -28.81
CA PRO A 691 -9.45 21.70 -29.72
C PRO A 691 -8.06 21.87 -29.09
N GLY A 692 -7.93 22.69 -28.05
CA GLY A 692 -6.69 22.87 -27.29
C GLY A 692 -6.25 21.62 -26.51
N VAL A 693 -7.16 20.68 -26.23
CA VAL A 693 -6.81 19.38 -25.61
C VAL A 693 -5.90 18.58 -26.56
N GLN A 694 -6.14 18.63 -27.88
CA GLN A 694 -5.31 17.93 -28.87
C GLN A 694 -3.86 18.40 -28.82
N ASP A 695 -3.63 19.69 -28.53
CA ASP A 695 -2.30 20.29 -28.53
C ASP A 695 -1.43 19.81 -27.35
N ILE A 696 -2.05 19.46 -26.21
CA ILE A 696 -1.37 18.85 -25.05
C ILE A 696 -0.76 17.50 -25.44
N PHE A 697 -1.52 16.69 -26.19
CA PHE A 697 -1.14 15.31 -26.49
C PHE A 697 -0.05 15.18 -27.55
N TYR A 698 0.25 16.22 -28.35
CA TYR A 698 1.38 16.16 -29.29
C TYR A 698 2.70 15.86 -28.60
N GLN A 699 2.94 16.48 -27.44
CA GLN A 699 4.16 16.23 -26.68
C GLN A 699 4.18 14.80 -26.13
N VAL A 700 3.04 14.31 -25.67
CA VAL A 700 2.89 12.95 -25.15
C VAL A 700 3.18 11.91 -26.24
N PHE A 701 2.61 12.08 -27.44
CA PHE A 701 2.77 11.13 -28.53
C PHE A 701 4.19 11.12 -29.13
N ASP A 702 4.87 12.26 -29.14
CA ASP A 702 6.20 12.38 -29.74
C ASP A 702 7.35 12.09 -28.74
N LYS A 703 7.22 12.53 -27.49
CA LYS A 703 8.29 12.44 -26.47
C LYS A 703 7.98 11.49 -25.32
N GLY A 704 6.74 11.01 -25.20
CA GLY A 704 6.32 10.15 -24.10
C GLY A 704 6.41 10.86 -22.75
N SER A 705 6.44 12.19 -22.72
CA SER A 705 6.47 12.95 -21.48
C SER A 705 5.62 14.22 -21.55
N LEU A 706 5.00 14.55 -20.44
CA LEU A 706 4.19 15.76 -20.28
C LEU A 706 4.64 16.52 -19.05
N ARG A 707 4.81 17.83 -19.21
CA ARG A 707 5.18 18.68 -18.08
C ARG A 707 3.93 19.16 -17.36
N ASP A 708 3.87 18.99 -16.04
CA ASP A 708 2.76 19.47 -15.22
C ASP A 708 2.82 20.99 -14.96
N GLY A 709 1.78 21.53 -14.32
CA GLY A 709 1.70 22.94 -13.94
C GLY A 709 2.76 23.41 -12.94
N GLU A 710 3.45 22.49 -12.27
CA GLU A 710 4.57 22.75 -11.36
C GLU A 710 5.95 22.68 -12.05
N GLY A 711 5.98 22.22 -13.30
CA GLY A 711 7.22 22.05 -14.07
C GLY A 711 7.90 20.70 -13.91
N ARG A 712 7.21 19.68 -13.38
CA ARG A 712 7.69 18.29 -13.30
C ARG A 712 7.39 17.55 -14.60
N ASP A 713 8.32 16.73 -15.06
CA ASP A 713 8.11 15.88 -16.25
C ASP A 713 7.49 14.54 -15.83
N ILE A 714 6.30 14.24 -16.38
CA ILE A 714 5.57 12.99 -16.16
C ILE A 714 5.81 12.06 -17.35
N ASP A 715 6.14 10.80 -17.08
CA ASP A 715 6.48 9.78 -18.08
C ASP A 715 5.24 8.96 -18.50
N PHE A 716 5.01 8.88 -19.81
CA PHE A 716 3.93 8.15 -20.47
C PHE A 716 4.44 6.94 -21.29
N THR A 717 5.73 6.64 -21.28
CA THR A 717 6.34 5.57 -22.11
C THR A 717 5.81 4.17 -21.80
N ASN A 718 5.28 3.93 -20.59
CA ASN A 718 4.67 2.66 -20.20
C ASN A 718 3.14 2.68 -20.19
N THR A 719 2.51 3.72 -20.75
CA THR A 719 1.05 3.85 -20.88
C THR A 719 0.56 3.41 -22.24
N VAL A 720 -0.69 2.93 -22.27
CA VAL A 720 -1.47 2.77 -23.51
C VAL A 720 -2.55 3.84 -23.52
N ILE A 721 -2.60 4.67 -24.57
CA ILE A 721 -3.59 5.74 -24.70
C ILE A 721 -4.69 5.27 -25.65
N VAL A 722 -5.91 5.18 -25.14
CA VAL A 722 -7.09 4.81 -25.93
C VAL A 722 -8.03 6.00 -25.97
N MET A 723 -8.36 6.47 -27.16
CA MET A 723 -9.35 7.52 -27.39
C MET A 723 -10.56 6.92 -28.06
N THR A 724 -11.76 7.28 -27.61
CA THR A 724 -13.00 6.87 -28.28
C THR A 724 -13.63 8.08 -28.97
N THR A 725 -14.26 7.84 -30.10
CA THR A 725 -15.10 8.84 -30.73
C THR A 725 -16.29 8.23 -31.46
N ASN A 726 -17.41 8.96 -31.45
CA ASN A 726 -18.59 8.64 -32.23
C ASN A 726 -18.66 9.42 -33.56
N THR A 727 -17.58 10.12 -33.93
CA THR A 727 -17.48 10.78 -35.24
C THR A 727 -17.68 9.76 -36.37
N ALA A 728 -18.34 10.17 -37.45
CA ALA A 728 -18.66 9.33 -38.61
C ALA A 728 -19.60 8.13 -38.37
N SER A 729 -20.28 8.05 -37.21
CA SER A 729 -21.19 6.92 -36.90
C SER A 729 -22.27 6.68 -37.97
N GLU A 730 -22.94 7.74 -38.45
CA GLU A 730 -23.97 7.59 -39.50
C GLU A 730 -23.39 7.05 -40.81
N GLN A 731 -22.19 7.50 -41.18
CA GLN A 731 -21.54 7.07 -42.40
C GLN A 731 -21.10 5.60 -42.30
N ILE A 732 -20.56 5.21 -41.14
CA ILE A 732 -20.18 3.82 -40.86
C ILE A 732 -21.41 2.91 -40.90
N HIS A 733 -22.54 3.32 -40.31
CA HIS A 733 -23.80 2.58 -40.41
C HIS A 733 -24.22 2.37 -41.87
N ARG A 734 -24.32 3.44 -42.65
CA ARG A 734 -24.74 3.36 -44.07
C ARG A 734 -23.83 2.48 -44.92
N LEU A 735 -22.53 2.52 -44.66
CA LEU A 735 -21.54 1.71 -45.38
C LEU A 735 -21.56 0.24 -44.96
N ALA A 736 -21.99 -0.06 -43.73
CA ALA A 736 -22.04 -1.40 -43.17
C ALA A 736 -23.45 -2.04 -43.20
N ASP A 737 -24.46 -1.33 -43.72
CA ASP A 737 -25.84 -1.81 -43.79
C ASP A 737 -25.99 -3.05 -44.69
N ASP A 738 -25.19 -3.14 -45.75
CA ASP A 738 -25.18 -4.27 -46.69
C ASP A 738 -23.88 -5.07 -46.55
N PRO A 739 -23.93 -6.33 -46.06
CA PRO A 739 -22.76 -7.17 -45.87
C PRO A 739 -21.92 -7.39 -47.14
N ASP A 740 -22.54 -7.37 -48.33
CA ASP A 740 -21.84 -7.64 -49.60
C ASP A 740 -21.08 -6.42 -50.13
N THR A 741 -21.45 -5.21 -49.69
CA THR A 741 -20.82 -3.94 -50.09
C THR A 741 -20.04 -3.27 -48.95
N CYS A 742 -20.02 -3.89 -47.77
CA CYS A 742 -19.31 -3.41 -46.60
C CYS A 742 -17.80 -3.31 -46.89
N PRO A 743 -17.18 -2.12 -46.75
CA PRO A 743 -15.76 -1.96 -47.02
C PRO A 743 -14.90 -2.66 -45.96
N GLU A 744 -13.80 -3.25 -46.41
CA GLU A 744 -12.72 -3.71 -45.54
C GLU A 744 -12.19 -2.57 -44.64
N PRO A 745 -11.57 -2.87 -43.49
CA PRO A 745 -11.19 -1.87 -42.48
C PRO A 745 -10.40 -0.68 -43.04
N GLU A 746 -9.45 -0.95 -43.95
CA GLU A 746 -8.61 0.07 -44.59
C GLU A 746 -9.45 1.00 -45.50
N GLY A 747 -10.39 0.43 -46.26
CA GLY A 747 -11.32 1.19 -47.08
C GLY A 747 -12.30 2.01 -46.23
N LEU A 748 -12.72 1.49 -45.08
CA LEU A 748 -13.58 2.21 -44.14
C LEU A 748 -12.86 3.41 -43.52
N VAL A 749 -11.59 3.27 -43.12
CA VAL A 749 -10.76 4.39 -42.62
C VAL A 749 -10.66 5.51 -43.66
N GLU A 750 -10.41 5.17 -44.93
CA GLU A 750 -10.34 6.17 -46.00
C GLU A 750 -11.70 6.85 -46.23
N ALA A 751 -12.80 6.11 -46.14
CA ALA A 751 -14.15 6.66 -46.30
C ALA A 751 -14.51 7.66 -45.18
N ILE A 752 -14.11 7.40 -43.93
CA ILE A 752 -14.44 8.26 -42.78
C ILE A 752 -13.41 9.37 -42.53
N ARG A 753 -12.24 9.32 -43.18
CA ARG A 753 -11.16 10.31 -43.04
C ARG A 753 -11.63 11.76 -43.21
N PRO A 754 -12.50 12.12 -44.20
CA PRO A 754 -13.01 13.49 -44.32
C PRO A 754 -13.79 13.95 -43.10
N ALA A 755 -14.67 13.11 -42.54
CA ALA A 755 -15.45 13.42 -41.35
C ALA A 755 -14.56 13.58 -40.10
N LEU A 756 -13.51 12.77 -39.97
CA LEU A 756 -12.52 12.92 -38.90
C LEU A 756 -11.73 14.23 -39.02
N ALA A 757 -11.40 14.65 -40.24
CA ALA A 757 -10.64 15.88 -40.49
C ALA A 757 -11.41 17.18 -40.16
N GLU A 758 -12.75 17.11 -40.04
CA GLU A 758 -13.57 18.25 -39.57
C GLU A 758 -13.41 18.52 -38.07
N VAL A 759 -13.14 17.46 -37.28
CA VAL A 759 -13.05 17.52 -35.81
C VAL A 759 -11.59 17.52 -35.33
N TYR A 760 -10.73 16.75 -35.99
CA TYR A 760 -9.35 16.52 -35.59
C TYR A 760 -8.36 17.17 -36.54
N LYS A 761 -7.35 17.83 -35.97
CA LYS A 761 -6.25 18.41 -36.75
C LYS A 761 -5.48 17.29 -37.49
N PRO A 762 -5.02 17.50 -38.74
CA PRO A 762 -4.24 16.49 -39.47
C PRO A 762 -2.99 16.02 -38.71
N ALA A 763 -2.35 16.93 -37.95
CA ALA A 763 -1.20 16.61 -37.10
C ALA A 763 -1.55 15.62 -35.96
N PHE A 764 -2.78 15.66 -35.47
CA PHE A 764 -3.28 14.71 -34.47
C PHE A 764 -3.54 13.34 -35.10
N LEU A 765 -4.28 13.31 -36.21
CA LEU A 765 -4.60 12.06 -36.93
C LEU A 765 -3.34 11.33 -37.45
N GLY A 766 -2.26 12.05 -37.77
CA GLY A 766 -1.00 11.44 -38.19
C GLY A 766 -0.17 10.79 -37.08
N ARG A 767 -0.60 10.91 -35.81
CA ARG A 767 0.12 10.38 -34.62
C ARG A 767 -0.65 9.27 -33.90
N VAL A 768 -1.86 8.97 -34.34
CA VAL A 768 -2.76 8.00 -33.69
C VAL A 768 -3.09 6.87 -34.67
N ASP A 769 -3.19 5.66 -34.16
CA ASP A 769 -3.69 4.52 -34.92
C ASP A 769 -5.22 4.59 -34.95
N VAL A 770 -5.79 4.99 -36.09
CA VAL A 770 -7.24 5.09 -36.28
C VAL A 770 -7.83 3.71 -36.55
N ILE A 771 -8.70 3.23 -35.65
CA ILE A 771 -9.29 1.90 -35.71
C ILE A 771 -10.82 2.04 -35.83
N PRO A 772 -11.44 1.72 -36.98
CA PRO A 772 -12.88 1.80 -37.13
C PRO A 772 -13.58 0.58 -36.51
N TYR A 773 -14.77 0.77 -35.95
CA TYR A 773 -15.62 -0.28 -35.39
C TYR A 773 -16.88 -0.42 -36.23
N TYR A 774 -17.28 -1.66 -36.51
CA TYR A 774 -18.49 -1.94 -37.26
C TYR A 774 -19.73 -1.96 -36.33
N PRO A 775 -20.93 -1.66 -36.86
CA PRO A 775 -22.18 -1.98 -36.19
C PRO A 775 -22.26 -3.47 -35.85
N LEU A 776 -22.91 -3.81 -34.73
CA LEU A 776 -23.01 -5.20 -34.28
C LEU A 776 -24.02 -5.97 -35.13
N GLY A 777 -23.60 -7.10 -35.70
CA GLY A 777 -24.49 -8.04 -36.38
C GLY A 777 -25.32 -8.90 -35.43
N GLN A 778 -26.27 -9.68 -35.97
CA GLN A 778 -27.15 -10.55 -35.18
C GLN A 778 -26.39 -11.57 -34.34
N ALA A 779 -25.38 -12.22 -34.93
CA ALA A 779 -24.58 -13.23 -34.24
C ALA A 779 -23.82 -12.63 -33.04
N ALA A 780 -23.20 -11.46 -33.25
CA ALA A 780 -22.49 -10.74 -32.19
C ALA A 780 -23.43 -10.29 -31.07
N MET A 781 -24.62 -9.76 -31.40
CA MET A 781 -25.62 -9.39 -30.41
C MET A 781 -26.08 -10.61 -29.58
N ALA A 782 -26.31 -11.76 -30.22
CA ALA A 782 -26.70 -12.98 -29.52
C ALA A 782 -25.65 -13.45 -28.50
N GLU A 783 -24.38 -13.40 -28.88
CA GLU A 783 -23.27 -13.75 -27.99
C GLU A 783 -23.14 -12.77 -26.83
N ILE A 784 -23.29 -11.46 -27.06
CA ILE A 784 -23.31 -10.44 -25.99
C ILE A 784 -24.45 -10.69 -25.00
N VAL A 785 -25.66 -11.03 -25.48
CA VAL A 785 -26.80 -11.39 -24.61
C VAL A 785 -26.43 -12.58 -23.73
N ARG A 786 -25.82 -13.64 -24.30
CA ARG A 786 -25.39 -14.82 -23.53
C ARG A 786 -24.39 -14.46 -22.45
N LEU A 787 -23.39 -13.63 -22.76
CA LEU A 787 -22.39 -13.18 -21.78
C LEU A 787 -23.06 -12.42 -20.62
N GLN A 788 -24.01 -11.53 -20.91
CA GLN A 788 -24.73 -10.79 -19.87
C GLN A 788 -25.65 -11.69 -19.02
N LEU A 789 -26.32 -12.66 -19.64
CA LEU A 789 -27.13 -13.64 -18.92
C LEU A 789 -26.27 -14.56 -18.05
N ALA A 790 -25.10 -15.00 -18.52
CA ALA A 790 -24.15 -15.78 -17.73
C ALA A 790 -23.66 -15.00 -16.49
N ALA A 791 -23.40 -13.69 -16.64
CA ALA A 791 -23.07 -12.83 -15.51
C ALA A 791 -24.22 -12.67 -14.50
N ILE A 792 -25.48 -12.84 -14.92
CA ILE A 792 -26.64 -12.88 -14.02
C ILE A 792 -26.77 -14.25 -13.37
N GLN A 793 -26.59 -15.35 -14.11
CA GLN A 793 -26.58 -16.71 -13.57
C GLN A 793 -25.58 -16.85 -12.43
N ASN A 794 -24.35 -16.35 -12.63
CA ASN A 794 -23.33 -16.31 -11.57
C ASN A 794 -23.81 -15.51 -10.34
N ARG A 795 -24.37 -14.31 -10.53
CA ARG A 795 -24.89 -13.50 -9.42
C ARG A 795 -26.06 -14.15 -8.68
N VAL A 796 -26.90 -14.92 -9.35
CA VAL A 796 -28.00 -15.65 -8.71
C VAL A 796 -27.46 -16.81 -7.88
N ARG A 797 -26.53 -17.59 -8.45
CA ARG A 797 -25.84 -18.67 -7.72
C ARG A 797 -25.13 -18.13 -6.47
N ASP A 798 -24.37 -17.06 -6.62
CA ASP A 798 -23.54 -16.54 -5.52
C ASP A 798 -24.37 -15.94 -4.37
N ASN A 799 -25.57 -15.41 -4.65
CA ASN A 799 -26.42 -14.76 -3.63
C ASN A 799 -27.54 -15.65 -3.07
N TYR A 800 -28.05 -16.60 -3.86
CA TYR A 800 -29.23 -17.40 -3.52
C TYR A 800 -28.98 -18.91 -3.59
N ASP A 801 -27.77 -19.35 -3.97
CA ASP A 801 -27.40 -20.74 -4.22
C ASP A 801 -28.37 -21.49 -5.16
N ALA A 802 -28.93 -20.73 -6.11
CA ALA A 802 -29.94 -21.20 -7.05
C ALA A 802 -29.43 -21.21 -8.48
N ALA A 803 -29.87 -22.18 -9.29
CA ALA A 803 -29.62 -22.16 -10.72
C ALA A 803 -30.61 -21.23 -11.44
N LEU A 804 -30.14 -20.54 -12.48
CA LEU A 804 -31.00 -19.76 -13.37
C LEU A 804 -30.85 -20.32 -14.78
N ASP A 805 -31.96 -20.78 -15.35
CA ASP A 805 -32.04 -21.27 -16.71
C ASP A 805 -32.98 -20.42 -17.55
N TYR A 806 -32.72 -20.34 -18.85
CA TYR A 806 -33.53 -19.59 -19.79
C TYR A 806 -33.73 -20.33 -21.11
N THR A 807 -34.87 -20.06 -21.75
CA THR A 807 -35.18 -20.65 -23.05
C THR A 807 -34.47 -19.91 -24.19
N PRO A 808 -34.20 -20.57 -25.33
CA PRO A 808 -33.70 -19.88 -26.53
C PRO A 808 -34.64 -18.76 -27.00
N ALA A 809 -35.95 -18.88 -26.75
CA ALA A 809 -36.94 -17.86 -27.09
C ALA A 809 -36.69 -16.53 -26.36
N LEU A 810 -36.18 -16.55 -25.12
CA LEU A 810 -35.78 -15.34 -24.39
C LEU A 810 -34.67 -14.57 -25.12
N LEU A 811 -33.68 -15.30 -25.64
CA LEU A 811 -32.56 -14.71 -26.35
C LEU A 811 -33.03 -14.03 -27.64
N ASP A 812 -33.86 -14.70 -28.43
CA ASP A 812 -34.43 -14.14 -29.66
C ASP A 812 -35.31 -12.91 -29.37
N HIS A 813 -36.13 -12.97 -28.31
CA HIS A 813 -36.99 -11.86 -27.89
C HIS A 813 -36.17 -10.61 -27.50
N ILE A 814 -35.10 -10.77 -26.70
CA ILE A 814 -34.21 -9.65 -26.33
C ILE A 814 -33.56 -9.04 -27.58
N ILE A 815 -33.05 -9.87 -28.50
CA ILE A 815 -32.42 -9.39 -29.74
C ILE A 815 -33.43 -8.64 -30.62
N GLN A 816 -34.64 -9.16 -30.79
CA GLN A 816 -35.67 -8.55 -31.63
C GLN A 816 -36.09 -7.17 -31.09
N ARG A 817 -36.18 -7.03 -29.77
CA ARG A 817 -36.51 -5.75 -29.11
C ARG A 817 -35.39 -4.71 -29.27
N CYS A 818 -34.13 -5.15 -29.23
CA CYS A 818 -32.98 -4.26 -29.41
C CYS A 818 -32.75 -3.83 -30.88
N ARG A 819 -33.24 -4.59 -31.87
CA ARG A 819 -33.15 -4.22 -33.30
C ARG A 819 -33.95 -2.99 -33.69
N GLN A 820 -34.95 -2.60 -32.88
CA GLN A 820 -35.84 -1.49 -33.20
C GLN A 820 -35.23 -0.12 -32.87
N SER A 821 -33.94 -0.04 -32.52
CA SER A 821 -33.31 1.22 -32.11
C SER A 821 -31.80 1.24 -32.38
N ASP A 822 -31.29 2.43 -32.68
CA ASP A 822 -29.94 2.66 -33.20
C ASP A 822 -28.78 2.55 -32.17
N THR A 823 -29.03 2.04 -30.95
CA THR A 823 -28.06 2.14 -29.83
C THR A 823 -27.46 0.81 -29.34
N GLY A 824 -27.01 -0.05 -30.26
CA GLY A 824 -26.04 -1.13 -30.04
C GLY A 824 -26.21 -2.01 -28.77
N ALA A 825 -25.11 -2.49 -28.19
CA ALA A 825 -25.13 -3.34 -26.98
C ALA A 825 -25.57 -2.60 -25.69
N ARG A 826 -25.58 -1.26 -25.71
CA ARG A 826 -26.11 -0.46 -24.58
C ARG A 826 -27.60 -0.73 -24.38
N GLN A 827 -28.35 -0.96 -25.45
CA GLN A 827 -29.75 -1.34 -25.33
C GLN A 827 -29.96 -2.74 -24.78
N ILE A 828 -29.09 -3.69 -25.13
CA ILE A 828 -29.16 -5.05 -24.55
C ILE A 828 -29.04 -4.93 -23.02
N SER A 829 -28.04 -4.18 -22.58
CA SER A 829 -27.81 -3.90 -21.15
C SER A 829 -29.01 -3.18 -20.51
N ALA A 830 -29.61 -2.20 -21.19
CA ALA A 830 -30.78 -1.49 -20.69
C ALA A 830 -32.02 -2.39 -20.63
N ALA A 831 -32.28 -3.21 -21.65
CA ALA A 831 -33.37 -4.16 -21.69
C ALA A 831 -33.25 -5.16 -20.54
N ILE A 832 -32.06 -5.73 -20.35
CA ILE A 832 -31.80 -6.67 -19.26
C ILE A 832 -31.95 -5.98 -17.89
N ASN A 833 -31.33 -4.83 -17.68
CA ASN A 833 -31.32 -4.16 -16.37
C ASN A 833 -32.64 -3.46 -16.00
N GLN A 834 -33.39 -2.94 -16.98
CA GLN A 834 -34.61 -2.17 -16.72
C GLN A 834 -35.89 -2.99 -16.88
N THR A 835 -35.84 -4.14 -17.57
CA THR A 835 -37.04 -4.98 -17.78
C THR A 835 -36.88 -6.38 -17.23
N LEU A 836 -35.84 -7.13 -17.60
CA LEU A 836 -35.68 -8.52 -17.17
C LEU A 836 -35.34 -8.64 -15.68
N LEU A 837 -34.28 -7.96 -15.21
CA LEU A 837 -33.84 -8.03 -13.82
C LEU A 837 -34.89 -7.54 -12.81
N PRO A 838 -35.63 -6.44 -13.06
CA PRO A 838 -36.74 -6.05 -12.18
C PRO A 838 -37.86 -7.09 -12.13
N ALA A 839 -38.18 -7.74 -13.25
CA ALA A 839 -39.18 -8.81 -13.28
C ALA A 839 -38.72 -10.04 -12.47
N ILE A 840 -37.44 -10.44 -12.61
CA ILE A 840 -36.84 -11.52 -11.81
C ILE A 840 -36.86 -11.13 -10.32
N SER A 841 -36.43 -9.91 -10.00
CA SER A 841 -36.39 -9.39 -8.64
C SER A 841 -37.77 -9.37 -7.97
N ASP A 842 -38.81 -8.85 -8.64
CA ASP A 842 -40.17 -8.82 -8.08
C ASP A 842 -40.69 -10.23 -7.82
N ARG A 843 -40.47 -11.16 -8.75
CA ARG A 843 -40.94 -12.55 -8.59
C ARG A 843 -40.20 -13.27 -7.46
N LEU A 844 -38.89 -13.11 -7.40
CA LEU A 844 -38.04 -13.72 -6.37
C LEU A 844 -38.35 -13.15 -4.98
N LEU A 845 -38.50 -11.83 -4.84
CA LEU A 845 -38.86 -11.20 -3.56
C LEU A 845 -40.25 -11.60 -3.08
N ARG A 846 -41.24 -11.75 -3.98
CA ARG A 846 -42.58 -12.25 -3.61
C ARG A 846 -42.55 -13.69 -3.13
N HIS A 847 -41.72 -14.53 -3.73
CA HIS A 847 -41.55 -15.92 -3.33
C HIS A 847 -40.89 -16.03 -1.94
N LEU A 848 -39.81 -15.27 -1.73
CA LEU A 848 -39.13 -15.16 -0.43
C LEU A 848 -40.05 -14.57 0.66
N ALA A 849 -40.86 -13.56 0.33
CA ALA A 849 -41.82 -12.97 1.26
C ALA A 849 -42.93 -13.96 1.71
N GLN A 850 -43.18 -15.00 0.92
CA GLN A 850 -44.08 -16.11 1.25
C GLN A 850 -43.38 -17.22 2.04
N GLY A 851 -42.09 -17.08 2.34
CA GLY A 851 -41.28 -18.05 3.08
C GLY A 851 -40.75 -19.21 2.24
N GLY A 852 -40.85 -19.16 0.91
CA GLY A 852 -40.33 -20.21 0.03
C GLY A 852 -38.81 -20.13 -0.14
N THR A 853 -38.12 -21.27 -0.14
CA THR A 853 -36.73 -21.39 -0.59
C THR A 853 -36.66 -21.26 -2.12
N VAL A 854 -35.49 -20.92 -2.67
CA VAL A 854 -35.29 -20.80 -4.12
C VAL A 854 -34.25 -21.83 -4.53
N ALA A 855 -34.64 -22.82 -5.32
CA ALA A 855 -33.74 -23.83 -5.86
C ALA A 855 -33.39 -23.51 -7.32
N ASP A 856 -34.43 -23.25 -8.15
CA ASP A 856 -34.26 -22.97 -9.57
C ASP A 856 -35.12 -21.78 -10.02
N ILE A 857 -34.59 -21.00 -10.96
CA ILE A 857 -35.30 -19.91 -11.65
C ILE A 857 -35.32 -20.22 -13.14
N ASN A 858 -36.51 -20.46 -13.68
CA ASN A 858 -36.73 -20.63 -15.12
C ASN A 858 -37.31 -19.35 -15.70
N VAL A 859 -36.63 -18.80 -16.71
CA VAL A 859 -37.06 -17.59 -17.43
C VAL A 859 -37.46 -17.95 -18.86
N ASP A 860 -38.70 -17.62 -19.22
CA ASP A 860 -39.26 -17.83 -20.56
C ASP A 860 -40.02 -16.57 -21.05
N VAL A 861 -40.51 -16.62 -22.29
CA VAL A 861 -41.31 -15.56 -22.91
C VAL A 861 -42.75 -16.05 -23.11
N ASP A 862 -43.74 -15.25 -22.74
CA ASP A 862 -45.15 -15.57 -22.92
C ASP A 862 -45.67 -15.21 -24.33
N ALA A 863 -46.91 -15.62 -24.63
CA ALA A 863 -47.55 -15.36 -25.93
C ALA A 863 -47.92 -13.87 -26.19
N ASN A 864 -47.77 -12.99 -25.19
CA ASN A 864 -48.03 -11.56 -25.24
C ASN A 864 -46.74 -10.73 -25.15
N ASP A 865 -45.57 -11.31 -25.45
CA ASP A 865 -44.26 -10.66 -25.37
C ASP A 865 -43.85 -10.21 -23.94
N GLY A 866 -44.40 -10.85 -22.91
CA GLY A 866 -44.05 -10.69 -21.49
C GLY A 866 -43.07 -11.76 -20.99
N PHE A 867 -42.35 -11.47 -19.90
CA PHE A 867 -41.45 -12.45 -19.27
C PHE A 867 -42.24 -13.39 -18.34
N CYS A 868 -42.16 -14.69 -18.58
CA CYS A 868 -42.66 -15.71 -17.68
C CYS A 868 -41.53 -16.19 -16.76
N ILE A 869 -41.66 -15.96 -15.45
CA ILE A 869 -40.60 -16.29 -14.48
C ILE A 869 -41.18 -17.27 -13.47
N GLN A 870 -40.63 -18.49 -13.49
CA GLN A 870 -40.99 -19.56 -12.56
C GLN A 870 -39.86 -19.73 -11.57
N VAL A 871 -40.18 -19.57 -10.28
CA VAL A 871 -39.27 -19.78 -9.16
C VAL A 871 -39.72 -21.06 -8.48
N HIS A 872 -38.85 -22.05 -8.42
CA HIS A 872 -39.12 -23.35 -7.82
C HIS A 872 -38.53 -23.39 -6.40
N SER A 873 -39.32 -23.90 -5.45
CA SER A 873 -38.87 -24.17 -4.08
C SER A 873 -38.16 -25.51 -4.01
N ALA A 874 -37.24 -25.66 -3.05
CA ALA A 874 -36.58 -26.94 -2.78
C ALA A 874 -37.58 -28.06 -2.42
N ASP A 875 -38.73 -27.72 -1.83
CA ASP A 875 -39.80 -28.67 -1.47
C ASP A 875 -40.52 -29.32 -2.67
N ASP A 876 -40.41 -28.75 -3.88
CA ASP A 876 -41.07 -29.26 -5.10
C ASP A 876 -40.14 -30.16 -5.96
N ALA A 877 -38.88 -30.38 -5.54
CA ALA A 877 -37.86 -31.13 -6.31
C ALA A 877 -38.11 -32.65 -6.42
N GLY A 878 -39.24 -33.15 -5.90
CA GLY A 878 -39.62 -34.57 -5.95
C GLY A 878 -40.46 -35.00 -7.16
N ALA A 879 -40.88 -34.10 -8.05
CA ALA A 879 -41.65 -34.44 -9.24
C ALA A 879 -40.77 -34.43 -10.51
N PRO A 880 -40.76 -35.49 -11.34
CA PRO A 880 -39.91 -35.54 -12.52
C PRO A 880 -40.28 -34.42 -13.51
N HIS A 881 -39.26 -33.78 -14.08
CA HIS A 881 -39.43 -32.74 -15.09
C HIS A 881 -40.31 -33.23 -16.25
N PRO A 882 -41.33 -32.46 -16.68
CA PRO A 882 -42.09 -32.82 -17.86
C PRO A 882 -41.22 -32.66 -19.10
N THR A 883 -41.15 -33.73 -19.88
CA THR A 883 -40.45 -33.80 -21.16
C THR A 883 -41.02 -32.78 -22.16
N PRO A 884 -40.27 -32.38 -23.21
CA PRO A 884 -40.76 -31.44 -24.22
C PRO A 884 -42.10 -31.84 -24.85
N GLN A 885 -42.39 -33.15 -24.94
CA GLN A 885 -43.67 -33.68 -25.41
C GLN A 885 -44.83 -33.44 -24.43
N GLU A 886 -44.59 -33.46 -23.12
CA GLU A 886 -45.61 -33.18 -22.09
C GLU A 886 -45.96 -31.69 -21.98
N ARG A 887 -45.08 -30.81 -22.48
CA ARG A 887 -45.33 -29.36 -22.58
C ARG A 887 -46.26 -29.00 -23.75
N GLU A 888 -46.24 -29.77 -24.85
CA GLU A 888 -47.20 -29.59 -25.95
C GLU A 888 -48.61 -30.11 -25.62
N GLU A 889 -48.74 -31.15 -24.77
CA GLU A 889 -50.06 -31.70 -24.38
C GLU A 889 -50.81 -30.87 -23.32
N ARG A 890 -50.13 -30.01 -22.56
CA ARG A 890 -50.77 -29.13 -21.55
C ARG A 890 -51.32 -27.81 -22.12
N GLY A 891 -51.54 -27.75 -23.43
CA GLY A 891 -52.35 -26.71 -24.04
C GLY A 891 -53.80 -26.75 -23.55
N PHE A 892 -54.27 -25.60 -23.05
CA PHE A 892 -55.67 -25.27 -22.71
C PHE A 892 -56.28 -25.96 -21.47
N LEU A 893 -56.46 -25.17 -20.41
CA LEU A 893 -57.70 -25.11 -19.62
C LEU A 893 -57.77 -23.74 -18.91
N LEU A 894 -58.51 -22.81 -19.53
CA LEU A 894 -59.06 -21.63 -18.86
C LEU A 894 -60.18 -22.08 -17.92
N SER A 895 -60.08 -21.78 -16.63
CA SER A 895 -61.22 -21.82 -15.71
C SER A 895 -61.49 -20.43 -15.13
N SER A 896 -62.48 -19.79 -15.73
CA SER A 896 -63.34 -18.77 -15.14
C SER A 896 -64.12 -19.33 -13.95
N ASP A 897 -64.09 -18.65 -12.81
CA ASP A 897 -65.15 -18.49 -11.79
C ASP A 897 -64.54 -17.66 -10.64
N GLY A 898 -65.09 -16.56 -10.12
CA GLY A 898 -66.49 -16.21 -9.92
C GLY A 898 -66.80 -16.27 -8.42
N GLY A 899 -66.60 -15.17 -7.67
CA GLY A 899 -66.86 -15.14 -6.22
C GLY A 899 -66.98 -13.74 -5.62
N VAL A 900 -68.22 -13.35 -5.32
CA VAL A 900 -68.71 -12.06 -4.83
C VAL A 900 -68.41 -11.81 -3.35
N ALA A 901 -68.05 -10.58 -2.96
CA ALA A 901 -68.33 -10.03 -1.63
C ALA A 901 -68.61 -8.51 -1.70
N ASP A 902 -69.85 -8.18 -1.33
CA ASP A 902 -70.49 -6.86 -1.27
C ASP A 902 -70.05 -6.08 -0.01
N GLY A 903 -69.96 -4.74 -0.08
CA GLY A 903 -69.42 -3.94 1.03
C GLY A 903 -69.34 -2.42 0.91
N ARG A 904 -70.33 -1.77 0.29
CA ARG A 904 -70.81 -0.37 0.53
C ARG A 904 -69.80 0.74 0.90
N TYR A 905 -69.64 1.73 0.01
CA TYR A 905 -69.73 3.16 0.37
C TYR A 905 -70.48 3.93 -0.74
N LYS A 906 -71.55 4.62 -0.34
CA LYS A 906 -72.46 5.44 -1.17
C LYS A 906 -71.87 6.85 -1.37
N LYS A 907 -72.01 7.35 -2.61
CA LYS A 907 -72.47 8.69 -3.11
C LYS A 907 -72.10 9.93 -2.27
N GLU A 908 -71.65 11.06 -2.85
CA GLU A 908 -72.39 11.98 -3.75
C GLU A 908 -71.40 12.87 -4.55
N ARG A 909 -71.49 12.91 -5.89
CA ARG A 909 -72.03 14.00 -6.75
C ARG A 909 -71.38 15.39 -6.60
N ALA A 910 -70.53 15.75 -7.57
CA ALA A 910 -70.73 16.84 -8.53
C ALA A 910 -69.85 16.59 -9.75
#